data_AF-A0AA36BI17-F1
#
_entry.id   AF-A0AA36BI17-F1
#
_cell.length_a   1.000
_cell.length_b   1.000
_cell.length_c   1.000
_cell.angle_alpha   90.00
_cell.angle_beta   90.00
_cell.angle_gamma   90.00
#
_symmetry.space_group_name_H-M   'P 1'
#
loop_
_entity.id
_entity.type
_entity.pdbx_description
1 polymer ?
#
loop_
_entity_poly.entity_id
_entity_poly.type
_entity_poly.pdbx_seq_one_letter_code
_entity_poly.pdbx_strand_id
1 'polypeptide(L)'
;MERRNNRRSVLGDRRSLVMDSKSMDKEDIVMTASRHEDCSMIRLERKCQSEIDNSQIHFIGGGPYKGILVNKMAPNLQEVESAEGRLEFLVYLSDNEQENKSIQDYWTLRFWFLGRADGVTKKRAFTDYFQELMNQEDFPKNYIGFVKRALVLLKKYSLIKRVELLVEKPEDPDDTSTPIKSFITVITPDSYNYQLVPEVPVNNKSFLTFQLKAAGDAHIALSAMYSELQSKTHEIVIGENNKRSLIREGSLGSIRAESMTMNILSSKEFRYFWVSWLNHHIEVGRGKKHGQGRFLHWHVPPNKQFNINCLAVSTGKASKGRWEFVELLDAYVDPSEQKVVDFTRAARKARLKSSLIWLAKKMKMIQYLEDTYPNSASIQDLLVNSKVKQTDMFTAVVMLNEMQKRGLIKEVDKGMWMRVPISQQNSSNMKMVKDLPFLQYHEQPTIAIITSLYSEKLAVDAMIDNKSTYFKNKTDGESQVYTLGQIGKHIVVSTKLSKGAAEQKMISAENTITRLLGVFSYVEHVILVGVGGAVPHFSDFNKHVRLGDVVVSTPVDRSGSLYVHCQRAENIPNSIGYSYVTQSWASTNHSLQKAVENLKCTVERNPTIAKPWDPYIEEGRDLLESEESDFNRPSIMRDKLFATQPNGTVVQYEHPKPSGSHYQSYTEGQVTIRYGVIGSGKMVTQNEKMRKDFSQLNGIKAFDSEFDAVLDSLEGSRNCSFLVIRGMADYIDGTGKKGWQPYAALVAAAYMKSLLHVLE
;
A
#
# COMPACT_ATOMS: atom_id res chain seq x y z
N MET A 1 4.00 34.45 65.69
CA MET A 1 2.81 34.58 64.82
C MET A 1 3.04 33.63 63.64
N GLU A 2 2.37 32.47 63.59
CA GLU A 2 1.01 32.27 63.07
C GLU A 2 0.98 32.26 61.52
N ARG A 3 0.44 31.26 60.79
CA ARG A 3 -0.16 29.92 61.07
C ARG A 3 0.27 28.99 59.90
N ARG A 4 0.57 27.68 60.07
CA ARG A 4 -0.40 26.54 60.02
C ARG A 4 -1.49 26.74 58.94
N ASN A 5 -1.89 25.83 58.05
CA ASN A 5 -1.86 24.36 57.96
C ASN A 5 -2.24 23.97 56.49
N ASN A 6 -2.17 22.74 55.97
CA ASN A 6 -1.43 21.50 56.25
C ASN A 6 -2.02 20.37 55.35
N ARG A 7 -1.24 19.66 54.51
CA ARG A 7 -1.34 18.18 54.35
C ARG A 7 -0.27 17.56 53.42
N ARG A 8 0.16 16.35 53.78
CA ARG A 8 1.11 15.46 53.04
C ARG A 8 0.36 14.35 52.26
N SER A 9 1.15 13.58 51.50
CA SER A 9 0.88 12.21 50.99
C SER A 9 0.08 12.15 49.67
N VAL A 10 0.38 11.29 48.68
CA VAL A 10 1.46 10.28 48.50
C VAL A 10 1.95 10.34 47.03
N LEU A 11 3.26 10.34 46.80
CA LEU A 11 3.86 10.02 45.50
C LEU A 11 5.14 9.21 45.75
N GLY A 12 5.04 7.89 45.59
CA GLY A 12 6.17 6.97 45.69
C GLY A 12 6.98 6.91 44.40
N ASP A 13 8.26 6.53 44.53
CA ASP A 13 9.27 6.46 43.49
C ASP A 13 8.77 6.05 42.09
N ARG A 14 8.97 6.95 41.12
CA ARG A 14 9.28 6.58 39.73
C ARG A 14 10.71 7.00 39.43
N ARG A 15 11.68 6.20 39.87
CA ARG A 15 13.04 6.29 39.30
C ARG A 15 12.95 5.93 37.82
N SER A 16 13.35 6.87 36.97
CA SER A 16 13.50 6.67 35.54
C SER A 16 14.55 5.59 35.29
N LEU A 17 14.10 4.42 34.83
CA LEU A 17 14.98 3.47 34.15
C LEU A 17 15.41 4.10 32.83
N VAL A 18 16.57 4.76 32.88
CA VAL A 18 17.40 4.98 31.69
C VAL A 18 17.67 3.59 31.12
N MET A 19 17.10 3.27 29.96
CA MET A 19 17.58 2.13 29.19
C MET A 19 18.89 2.55 28.55
N ASP A 20 20.00 1.98 29.01
CA ASP A 20 21.29 2.10 28.36
C ASP A 20 21.18 1.73 26.87
N SER A 21 21.77 2.56 26.03
CA SER A 21 21.99 2.29 24.62
C SER A 21 23.05 1.19 24.46
N LYS A 22 22.65 -0.07 24.71
CA LYS A 22 23.40 -1.22 24.21
C LYS A 22 23.46 -1.14 22.69
N SER A 23 24.63 -1.47 22.15
CA SER A 23 24.88 -1.60 20.72
C SER A 23 23.77 -2.39 20.03
N MET A 24 23.30 -1.91 18.87
CA MET A 24 22.55 -2.77 17.95
C MET A 24 23.49 -3.87 17.47
N ASP A 25 23.35 -5.06 18.02
CA ASP A 25 24.00 -6.26 17.51
C ASP A 25 23.62 -6.41 16.02
N LYS A 26 24.62 -6.62 15.16
CA LYS A 26 24.36 -6.91 13.74
C LYS A 26 23.64 -8.25 13.65
N GLU A 27 22.56 -8.29 12.88
CA GLU A 27 21.90 -9.54 12.50
C GLU A 27 22.45 -10.06 11.17
N ASP A 28 22.79 -11.34 11.13
CA ASP A 28 23.10 -12.08 9.90
C ASP A 28 22.03 -13.15 9.65
N ILE A 29 21.86 -13.56 8.40
CA ILE A 29 20.96 -14.66 8.05
C ILE A 29 21.74 -15.97 8.05
N VAL A 30 21.31 -16.93 8.87
CA VAL A 30 21.89 -18.26 8.96
C VAL A 30 21.01 -19.25 8.22
N MET A 31 21.59 -19.99 7.26
CA MET A 31 21.00 -21.18 6.66
C MET A 31 21.54 -22.42 7.36
N THR A 32 20.65 -23.27 7.87
CA THR A 32 21.00 -24.63 8.35
C THR A 32 20.13 -25.67 7.65
N ALA A 33 20.76 -26.67 7.04
CA ALA A 33 20.08 -27.81 6.44
C ALA A 33 20.05 -28.99 7.42
N SER A 34 18.96 -29.76 7.38
CA SER A 34 18.72 -30.97 8.17
C SER A 34 18.01 -32.00 7.29
N ARG A 35 18.31 -33.29 7.47
CA ARG A 35 17.64 -34.38 6.74
C ARG A 35 17.46 -35.57 7.67
N HIS A 36 16.23 -36.07 7.73
CA HIS A 36 15.87 -37.24 8.53
C HIS A 36 14.99 -38.14 7.68
N GLU A 37 15.47 -39.35 7.39
CA GLU A 37 14.80 -40.43 6.65
C GLU A 37 14.03 -39.97 5.39
N ASP A 38 12.77 -39.54 5.49
CA ASP A 38 11.94 -39.06 4.35
C ASP A 38 11.65 -37.54 4.30
N CYS A 39 12.15 -36.74 5.25
CA CYS A 39 11.98 -35.28 5.28
C CYS A 39 13.32 -34.53 5.13
N SER A 40 13.36 -33.54 4.23
CA SER A 40 14.48 -32.59 4.11
C SER A 40 14.03 -31.19 4.53
N MET A 41 14.71 -30.59 5.52
CA MET A 41 14.41 -29.26 6.04
C MET A 41 15.57 -28.30 5.78
N ILE A 42 15.24 -27.10 5.29
CA ILE A 42 16.15 -25.96 5.23
C ILE A 42 15.56 -24.83 6.09
N ARG A 43 16.25 -24.50 7.19
CA ARG A 43 15.92 -23.38 8.07
C ARG A 43 16.74 -22.15 7.67
N LEU A 44 16.04 -21.07 7.32
CA LEU A 44 16.58 -19.74 7.03
C LEU A 44 16.16 -18.81 8.16
N GLU A 45 17.10 -18.33 8.99
CA GLU A 45 16.75 -17.53 10.17
C GLU A 45 17.68 -16.33 10.38
N ARG A 46 17.11 -15.23 10.89
CA ARG A 46 17.87 -14.08 11.38
C ARG A 46 18.40 -14.40 12.78
N LYS A 47 19.69 -14.13 13.02
CA LYS A 47 20.36 -14.27 14.32
C LYS A 47 21.26 -13.08 14.59
N CYS A 48 21.29 -12.61 15.83
CA CYS A 48 22.29 -11.65 16.27
C CYS A 48 23.68 -12.30 16.21
N GLN A 49 24.74 -11.55 15.87
CA GLN A 49 26.11 -12.09 15.79
C GLN A 49 26.59 -12.76 17.09
N SER A 50 26.04 -12.35 18.24
CA SER A 50 26.25 -12.95 19.56
C SER A 50 25.64 -14.36 19.73
N GLU A 51 24.66 -14.74 18.89
CA GLU A 51 23.98 -16.05 18.89
C GLU A 51 24.53 -17.04 17.84
N ILE A 52 25.58 -16.65 17.10
CA ILE A 52 26.10 -17.41 15.96
C ILE A 52 27.32 -18.24 16.39
N ASP A 53 27.16 -19.55 16.41
CA ASP A 53 28.27 -20.49 16.60
C ASP A 53 29.14 -20.54 15.34
N ASN A 54 30.22 -19.77 15.36
CA ASN A 54 31.21 -19.71 14.27
C ASN A 54 31.86 -21.06 13.95
N SER A 55 31.84 -22.05 14.86
CA SER A 55 32.38 -23.39 14.60
C SER A 55 31.49 -24.22 13.65
N GLN A 56 30.20 -23.87 13.56
CA GLN A 56 29.25 -24.52 12.66
C GLN A 56 29.25 -23.92 11.25
N ILE A 57 29.82 -22.74 11.03
CA ILE A 57 29.82 -22.12 9.71
C ILE A 57 30.67 -22.96 8.74
N HIS A 58 30.03 -23.37 7.65
CA HIS A 58 30.65 -24.07 6.51
C HIS A 58 31.01 -23.10 5.38
N PHE A 59 30.19 -22.07 5.15
CA PHE A 59 30.40 -21.11 4.06
C PHE A 59 29.82 -19.73 4.39
N ILE A 60 30.48 -18.67 3.91
CA ILE A 60 30.04 -17.27 4.07
C ILE A 60 29.75 -16.69 2.68
N GLY A 61 28.55 -16.15 2.48
CA GLY A 61 28.09 -15.62 1.20
C GLY A 61 28.88 -14.37 0.77
N GLY A 62 29.32 -14.35 -0.50
CA GLY A 62 29.90 -13.18 -1.17
C GLY A 62 28.90 -12.42 -2.06
N GLY A 63 29.26 -11.21 -2.49
CA GLY A 63 28.47 -10.40 -3.41
C GLY A 63 27.03 -10.16 -2.92
N PRO A 64 25.97 -10.46 -3.70
CA PRO A 64 24.58 -10.29 -3.27
C PRO A 64 24.21 -11.17 -2.05
N TYR A 65 24.99 -12.22 -1.79
CA TYR A 65 24.81 -13.10 -0.65
C TYR A 65 25.52 -12.62 0.63
N LYS A 66 26.29 -11.51 0.60
CA LYS A 66 26.96 -10.92 1.79
C LYS A 66 26.02 -10.75 2.98
N GLY A 67 26.38 -11.30 4.14
CA GLY A 67 25.52 -11.40 5.33
C GLY A 67 24.59 -12.63 5.35
N ILE A 68 24.90 -13.66 4.55
CA ILE A 68 24.36 -15.01 4.71
C ILE A 68 25.49 -15.92 5.16
N LEU A 69 25.26 -16.65 6.24
CA LEU A 69 26.12 -17.70 6.77
C LEU A 69 25.43 -19.04 6.52
N VAL A 70 26.19 -20.02 6.05
CA VAL A 70 25.69 -21.38 5.81
C VAL A 70 26.37 -22.30 6.80
N ASN A 71 25.58 -22.92 7.68
CA ASN A 71 26.07 -23.90 8.63
C ASN A 71 26.36 -25.25 7.96
N LYS A 72 27.21 -26.04 8.62
CA LYS A 72 27.30 -27.49 8.46
C LYS A 72 25.91 -28.10 8.65
N MET A 73 25.67 -29.21 7.97
CA MET A 73 24.40 -29.92 8.04
C MET A 73 24.18 -30.45 9.47
N ALA A 74 23.03 -30.13 10.06
CA ALA A 74 22.66 -30.59 11.39
C ALA A 74 21.84 -31.90 11.28
N PRO A 75 22.07 -32.91 12.13
CA PRO A 75 21.29 -34.15 12.10
C PRO A 75 19.85 -33.93 12.60
N ASN A 76 19.67 -33.08 13.62
CA ASN A 76 18.38 -32.70 14.16
C ASN A 76 18.36 -31.20 14.47
N LEU A 77 17.44 -30.47 13.86
CA LEU A 77 17.10 -29.11 14.27
C LEU A 77 16.04 -29.17 15.38
N GLN A 78 16.29 -28.48 16.51
CA GLN A 78 15.31 -28.39 17.60
C GLN A 78 13.96 -27.87 17.07
N GLU A 79 12.86 -28.46 17.56
CA GLU A 79 11.52 -27.87 17.44
C GLU A 79 11.53 -26.48 18.07
N VAL A 80 10.90 -25.53 17.37
CA VAL A 80 10.74 -24.17 17.84
C VAL A 80 9.24 -23.86 17.92
N GLU A 81 8.90 -22.70 18.45
CA GLU A 81 7.53 -22.15 18.52
C GLU A 81 6.74 -22.40 17.22
N SER A 82 5.41 -22.51 17.33
CA SER A 82 4.56 -22.73 16.15
C SER A 82 4.75 -21.66 15.08
N ALA A 83 4.83 -22.10 13.82
CA ALA A 83 4.80 -21.22 12.67
C ALA A 83 3.54 -20.34 12.67
N GLU A 84 3.72 -19.06 12.37
CA GLU A 84 2.67 -18.03 12.29
C GLU A 84 2.07 -17.90 10.88
N GLY A 85 2.77 -18.44 9.87
CA GLY A 85 2.24 -18.66 8.53
C GLY A 85 2.76 -19.99 7.97
N ARG A 86 1.96 -20.65 7.13
CA ARG A 86 2.34 -21.87 6.41
C ARG A 86 1.75 -21.82 5.00
N LEU A 87 2.48 -22.33 4.04
CA LEU A 87 1.98 -22.63 2.70
C LEU A 87 2.47 -24.00 2.26
N GLU A 88 1.60 -24.75 1.60
CA GLU A 88 1.88 -26.06 1.04
C GLU A 88 1.60 -26.03 -0.46
N PHE A 89 2.45 -26.65 -1.24
CA PHE A 89 2.26 -26.85 -2.67
C PHE A 89 3.03 -28.08 -3.16
N LEU A 90 2.48 -28.74 -4.18
CA LEU A 90 3.12 -29.87 -4.84
C LEU A 90 4.08 -29.36 -5.92
N VAL A 91 5.29 -29.89 -5.95
CA VAL A 91 6.32 -29.55 -6.95
C VAL A 91 6.61 -30.77 -7.81
N TYR A 92 6.61 -30.55 -9.12
CA TYR A 92 7.00 -31.54 -10.12
C TYR A 92 8.41 -31.20 -10.61
N LEU A 93 9.37 -32.08 -10.32
CA LEU A 93 10.75 -31.98 -10.77
C LEU A 93 10.97 -32.95 -11.94
N SER A 94 11.04 -32.42 -13.16
CA SER A 94 11.38 -33.19 -14.36
C SER A 94 12.89 -33.25 -14.56
N ASP A 95 13.45 -34.45 -14.72
CA ASP A 95 14.82 -34.61 -15.17
C ASP A 95 14.90 -34.44 -16.70
N ASN A 96 15.80 -33.58 -17.19
CA ASN A 96 15.95 -33.32 -18.63
C ASN A 96 16.65 -34.48 -19.36
N GLU A 97 17.28 -35.43 -18.65
CA GLU A 97 17.95 -36.57 -19.27
C GLU A 97 17.06 -37.82 -19.37
N GLN A 98 15.88 -37.83 -18.72
CA GLN A 98 14.91 -38.94 -18.78
C GLN A 98 13.48 -38.40 -18.93
N GLU A 99 13.02 -38.25 -20.17
CA GLU A 99 11.74 -37.59 -20.56
C GLU A 99 10.46 -38.10 -19.87
N ASN A 100 10.50 -39.23 -19.16
CA ASN A 100 9.33 -39.87 -18.51
C ASN A 100 9.45 -40.07 -16.99
N LYS A 101 10.37 -39.40 -16.28
CA LYS A 101 10.41 -39.39 -14.81
C LYS A 101 10.31 -37.98 -14.23
N SER A 102 9.11 -37.63 -13.78
CA SER A 102 8.88 -36.50 -12.87
C SER A 102 8.87 -37.01 -11.42
N ILE A 103 9.69 -36.42 -10.56
CA ILE A 103 9.61 -36.61 -9.11
C ILE A 103 8.58 -35.62 -8.58
N GLN A 104 7.68 -36.10 -7.73
CA GLN A 104 6.71 -35.27 -7.01
C GLN A 104 7.15 -35.09 -5.56
N ASP A 105 7.23 -33.84 -5.09
CA ASP A 105 7.53 -33.50 -3.71
C ASP A 105 6.47 -32.54 -3.15
N TYR A 106 6.02 -32.77 -1.91
CA TYR A 106 5.28 -31.78 -1.13
C TYR A 106 6.24 -30.78 -0.51
N TRP A 107 6.12 -29.51 -0.89
CA TRP A 107 6.92 -28.42 -0.34
C TRP A 107 6.07 -27.61 0.63
N THR A 108 6.51 -27.55 1.89
CA THR A 108 5.92 -26.72 2.94
C THR A 108 6.85 -25.55 3.25
N LEU A 109 6.40 -24.32 3.03
CA LEU A 109 7.04 -23.12 3.56
C LEU A 109 6.39 -22.73 4.89
N ARG A 110 7.16 -22.63 5.98
CA ARG A 110 6.71 -22.14 7.29
C ARG A 110 7.36 -20.80 7.63
N PHE A 111 6.63 -19.90 8.25
CA PHE A 111 7.02 -18.52 8.51
C PHE A 111 6.85 -18.13 9.98
N TRP A 112 7.81 -17.34 10.48
CA TRP A 112 7.78 -16.67 11.78
C TRP A 112 8.17 -15.21 11.59
N PHE A 113 7.59 -14.32 12.39
CA PHE A 113 7.78 -12.88 12.26
C PHE A 113 8.49 -12.28 13.47
N LEU A 114 9.08 -11.10 13.29
CA LEU A 114 9.62 -10.30 14.38
C LEU A 114 8.49 -9.50 15.06
N GLY A 115 8.47 -9.54 16.39
CA GLY A 115 7.59 -8.72 17.22
C GLY A 115 6.09 -9.07 17.15
N ARG A 116 5.28 -8.20 17.74
CA ARG A 116 3.81 -8.35 17.85
C ARG A 116 3.04 -7.67 16.71
N ALA A 117 3.53 -7.79 15.47
CA ALA A 117 2.81 -7.29 14.30
C ALA A 117 1.43 -7.97 14.17
N ASP A 118 0.45 -7.24 13.64
CA ASP A 118 -0.91 -7.74 13.48
C ASP A 118 -1.04 -8.79 12.36
N GLY A 119 -2.18 -9.49 12.33
CA GLY A 119 -2.43 -10.56 11.35
C GLY A 119 -2.45 -10.05 9.90
N VAL A 120 -2.84 -8.80 9.66
CA VAL A 120 -2.91 -8.20 8.33
C VAL A 120 -1.52 -7.92 7.77
N THR A 121 -0.65 -7.32 8.60
CA THR A 121 0.74 -6.99 8.26
C THR A 121 1.56 -8.26 8.06
N LYS A 122 1.41 -9.26 8.95
CA LYS A 122 2.04 -10.58 8.80
C LYS A 122 1.57 -11.28 7.51
N LYS A 123 0.26 -11.31 7.24
CA LYS A 123 -0.32 -11.89 6.03
C LYS A 123 0.18 -11.19 4.76
N ARG A 124 0.27 -9.85 4.76
CA ARG A 124 0.81 -9.07 3.64
C ARG A 124 2.28 -9.40 3.39
N ALA A 125 3.14 -9.32 4.40
CA ALA A 125 4.55 -9.64 4.27
C ALA A 125 4.80 -11.06 3.75
N PHE A 126 4.07 -12.05 4.25
CA PHE A 126 4.11 -13.44 3.75
C PHE A 126 3.59 -13.58 2.31
N THR A 127 2.46 -12.93 1.98
CA THR A 127 1.86 -13.00 0.64
C THR A 127 2.79 -12.37 -0.40
N ASP A 128 3.34 -11.20 -0.10
CA ASP A 128 4.26 -10.46 -0.97
C ASP A 128 5.56 -11.25 -1.16
N TYR A 129 6.14 -11.79 -0.07
CA TYR A 129 7.31 -12.68 -0.12
C TYR A 129 7.06 -13.90 -1.02
N PHE A 130 5.91 -14.56 -0.86
CA PHE A 130 5.59 -15.76 -1.65
C PHE A 130 5.31 -15.44 -3.12
N GLN A 131 4.59 -14.36 -3.42
CA GLN A 131 4.36 -13.91 -4.80
C GLN A 131 5.68 -13.57 -5.51
N GLU A 132 6.64 -12.95 -4.82
CA GLU A 132 7.95 -12.67 -5.39
C GLU A 132 8.80 -13.94 -5.54
N LEU A 133 8.76 -14.87 -4.57
CA LEU A 133 9.44 -16.17 -4.64
C LEU A 133 8.93 -17.03 -5.81
N MET A 134 7.64 -16.96 -6.13
CA MET A 134 6.99 -17.71 -7.22
C MET A 134 6.80 -16.91 -8.51
N ASN A 135 7.38 -15.71 -8.65
CA ASN A 135 7.20 -14.90 -9.85
C ASN A 135 7.72 -15.66 -11.10
N GLN A 136 6.83 -15.83 -12.09
CA GLN A 136 7.03 -16.63 -13.30
C GLN A 136 8.16 -16.10 -14.22
N GLU A 137 8.39 -14.79 -14.27
CA GLU A 137 9.42 -14.19 -15.15
C GLU A 137 10.86 -14.52 -14.73
N ASP A 138 11.04 -14.89 -13.46
CA ASP A 138 12.34 -15.19 -12.83
C ASP A 138 12.20 -16.43 -11.91
N PHE A 139 11.38 -17.41 -12.33
CA PHE A 139 11.14 -18.60 -11.52
C PHE A 139 12.38 -19.50 -11.45
N PRO A 140 12.80 -19.96 -10.25
CA PRO A 140 13.97 -20.81 -10.11
C PRO A 140 13.87 -22.14 -10.87
N LYS A 141 14.84 -22.41 -11.75
CA LYS A 141 14.87 -23.63 -12.58
C LYS A 141 15.23 -24.91 -11.82
N ASN A 142 15.66 -24.82 -10.56
CA ASN A 142 16.00 -25.97 -9.72
C ASN A 142 15.92 -25.63 -8.22
N TYR A 143 15.95 -26.67 -7.39
CA TYR A 143 15.89 -26.58 -5.92
C TYR A 143 16.89 -25.59 -5.31
N ILE A 144 18.15 -25.63 -5.77
CA ILE A 144 19.21 -24.75 -5.28
C ILE A 144 18.91 -23.28 -5.61
N GLY A 145 18.40 -23.00 -6.82
CA GLY A 145 17.95 -21.67 -7.21
C GLY A 145 16.80 -21.17 -6.33
N PHE A 146 15.87 -22.05 -5.97
CA PHE A 146 14.74 -21.71 -5.10
C PHE A 146 15.19 -21.32 -3.70
N VAL A 147 16.08 -22.11 -3.09
CA VAL A 147 16.67 -21.81 -1.78
C VAL A 147 17.48 -20.51 -1.83
N LYS A 148 18.26 -20.27 -2.89
CA LYS A 148 19.00 -19.01 -3.10
C LYS A 148 18.06 -17.80 -3.22
N ARG A 149 16.92 -17.94 -3.91
CA ARG A 149 15.92 -16.87 -4.04
C ARG A 149 15.25 -16.59 -2.70
N ALA A 150 14.82 -17.62 -1.98
CA ALA A 150 14.26 -17.51 -0.63
C ALA A 150 15.22 -16.81 0.35
N LEU A 151 16.51 -17.15 0.31
CA LEU A 151 17.56 -16.48 1.09
C LEU A 151 17.69 -14.97 0.79
N VAL A 152 17.67 -14.58 -0.48
CA VAL A 152 17.76 -13.17 -0.89
C VAL A 152 16.49 -12.41 -0.52
N LEU A 153 15.31 -13.03 -0.70
CA LEU A 153 14.04 -12.45 -0.27
C LEU A 153 13.96 -12.30 1.25
N LEU A 154 14.51 -13.24 2.04
CA LEU A 154 14.50 -13.12 3.49
C LEU A 154 15.26 -11.86 3.95
N LYS A 155 16.34 -11.46 3.27
CA LYS A 155 17.00 -10.15 3.54
C LYS A 155 16.05 -8.97 3.34
N LYS A 156 15.32 -8.97 2.23
CA LYS A 156 14.39 -7.91 1.83
C LYS A 156 13.21 -7.78 2.79
N TYR A 157 12.66 -8.89 3.26
CA TYR A 157 11.51 -8.93 4.16
C TYR A 157 11.97 -8.97 5.63
N SER A 158 12.35 -7.81 6.17
CA SER A 158 12.82 -7.64 7.56
C SER A 158 11.85 -8.16 8.61
N LEU A 159 10.54 -8.03 8.41
CA LEU A 159 9.51 -8.52 9.33
C LEU A 159 9.54 -10.05 9.51
N ILE A 160 10.09 -10.81 8.56
CA ILE A 160 10.17 -12.27 8.63
C ILE A 160 11.44 -12.65 9.40
N LYS A 161 11.25 -13.22 10.60
CA LYS A 161 12.31 -13.73 11.50
C LYS A 161 12.94 -15.00 10.96
N ARG A 162 12.10 -15.93 10.49
CA ARG A 162 12.50 -17.26 10.00
C ARG A 162 11.58 -17.73 8.89
N VAL A 163 12.17 -18.40 7.91
CA VAL A 163 11.48 -19.25 6.93
C VAL A 163 12.05 -20.66 7.04
N GLU A 164 11.19 -21.67 7.07
CA GLU A 164 11.61 -23.06 6.89
C GLU A 164 10.98 -23.61 5.62
N LEU A 165 11.79 -24.24 4.77
CA LEU A 165 11.32 -25.10 3.68
C LEU A 165 11.44 -26.55 4.14
N LEU A 166 10.32 -27.26 4.20
CA LEU A 166 10.27 -28.70 4.37
C LEU A 166 9.91 -29.32 3.03
N VAL A 167 10.58 -30.42 2.70
CA VAL A 167 10.35 -31.22 1.50
C VAL A 167 10.07 -32.64 1.97
N GLU A 168 8.89 -33.13 1.64
CA GLU A 168 8.36 -34.44 2.01
C GLU A 168 7.87 -35.14 0.73
N LYS A 169 8.04 -36.46 0.63
CA LYS A 169 7.48 -37.21 -0.51
C LYS A 169 5.97 -37.45 -0.30
N PRO A 170 5.15 -37.51 -1.36
CA PRO A 170 3.79 -38.00 -1.27
C PRO A 170 3.72 -39.42 -0.68
N GLU A 171 2.75 -39.66 0.21
CA GLU A 171 2.46 -41.01 0.74
C GLU A 171 1.89 -41.94 -0.34
N ASP A 172 1.23 -41.38 -1.36
CA ASP A 172 0.65 -42.08 -2.50
C ASP A 172 1.05 -41.34 -3.80
N PRO A 173 1.72 -42.00 -4.78
CA PRO A 173 2.12 -41.37 -6.04
C PRO A 173 0.95 -40.99 -6.97
N ASP A 174 -0.26 -41.49 -6.73
CA ASP A 174 -1.48 -41.18 -7.50
C ASP A 174 -2.43 -40.16 -6.81
N ASP A 175 -2.03 -39.54 -5.68
CA ASP A 175 -2.85 -38.50 -5.01
C ASP A 175 -2.92 -37.20 -5.84
N THR A 176 -3.95 -37.12 -6.67
CA THR A 176 -4.27 -35.97 -7.53
C THR A 176 -5.05 -34.86 -6.80
N SER A 177 -5.17 -34.88 -5.47
CA SER A 177 -5.92 -33.86 -4.72
C SER A 177 -5.29 -32.46 -4.84
N THR A 178 -6.12 -31.42 -5.01
CA THR A 178 -5.59 -30.09 -5.37
C THR A 178 -4.76 -29.47 -4.24
N PRO A 179 -3.53 -28.96 -4.51
CA PRO A 179 -2.53 -28.84 -3.45
C PRO A 179 -2.57 -27.54 -2.62
N ILE A 180 -3.35 -26.51 -3.00
CA ILE A 180 -3.42 -25.26 -2.22
C ILE A 180 -4.49 -25.37 -1.15
N LYS A 181 -4.09 -25.82 0.05
CA LYS A 181 -4.87 -25.69 1.29
C LYS A 181 -4.48 -24.40 2.01
N SER A 182 -5.03 -23.26 1.61
CA SER A 182 -4.97 -22.05 2.44
C SER A 182 -5.78 -22.30 3.72
N PHE A 183 -5.15 -22.13 4.88
CA PHE A 183 -5.87 -22.09 6.15
C PHE A 183 -5.64 -20.76 6.86
N ILE A 184 -6.73 -20.21 7.40
CA ILE A 184 -6.67 -18.99 8.21
C ILE A 184 -6.60 -19.42 9.67
N THR A 185 -5.48 -19.10 10.31
CA THR A 185 -5.29 -19.34 11.74
C THR A 185 -5.89 -18.19 12.53
N VAL A 186 -6.80 -18.49 13.46
CA VAL A 186 -7.34 -17.53 14.44
C VAL A 186 -6.99 -18.03 15.85
N ILE A 187 -6.51 -17.13 16.70
CA ILE A 187 -6.13 -17.46 18.09
C ILE A 187 -7.03 -16.70 19.05
N THR A 188 -7.93 -17.43 19.71
CA THR A 188 -8.84 -16.86 20.71
C THR A 188 -8.24 -17.00 22.11
N PRO A 189 -8.28 -15.94 22.94
CA PRO A 189 -7.82 -15.99 24.32
C PRO A 189 -8.70 -16.90 25.19
N ASP A 190 -8.26 -17.14 26.42
CA ASP A 190 -8.98 -17.81 27.51
C ASP A 190 -10.07 -16.94 28.15
N SER A 191 -10.73 -16.10 27.33
CA SER A 191 -11.78 -15.18 27.71
C SER A 191 -12.91 -15.22 26.69
N TYR A 192 -14.15 -15.31 27.16
CA TYR A 192 -15.33 -15.29 26.30
C TYR A 192 -15.57 -13.89 25.70
N ASN A 193 -14.90 -13.62 24.59
CA ASN A 193 -15.05 -12.41 23.79
C ASN A 193 -14.90 -12.76 22.30
N TYR A 194 -15.84 -12.33 21.47
CA TYR A 194 -15.87 -12.67 20.05
C TYR A 194 -14.82 -11.89 19.25
N GLN A 195 -13.96 -12.64 18.56
CA GLN A 195 -13.13 -12.14 17.48
C GLN A 195 -13.86 -12.34 16.15
N LEU A 196 -14.13 -11.26 15.43
CA LEU A 196 -14.61 -11.33 14.05
C LEU A 196 -13.52 -11.96 13.17
N VAL A 197 -13.92 -12.78 12.21
CA VAL A 197 -13.01 -13.45 11.25
C VAL A 197 -13.37 -13.01 9.83
N PRO A 198 -13.18 -11.73 9.47
CA PRO A 198 -13.51 -11.20 8.13
C PRO A 198 -12.69 -11.85 7.01
N GLU A 199 -11.57 -12.52 7.34
CA GLU A 199 -10.73 -13.24 6.40
C GLU A 199 -11.40 -14.52 5.87
N VAL A 200 -12.36 -15.10 6.61
CA VAL A 200 -13.08 -16.31 6.21
C VAL A 200 -14.41 -15.90 5.58
N PRO A 201 -14.52 -15.83 4.23
CA PRO A 201 -15.77 -15.46 3.60
C PRO A 201 -16.82 -16.55 3.85
N VAL A 202 -17.92 -16.17 4.51
CA VAL A 202 -19.13 -17.01 4.67
C VAL A 202 -20.24 -16.62 3.69
N ASN A 203 -20.18 -15.40 3.14
CA ASN A 203 -21.10 -14.92 2.11
C ASN A 203 -21.05 -15.87 0.89
N ASN A 204 -22.20 -16.33 0.43
CA ASN A 204 -22.35 -17.30 -0.67
C ASN A 204 -21.74 -18.70 -0.40
N LYS A 205 -21.46 -19.06 0.85
CA LYS A 205 -21.26 -20.45 1.28
C LYS A 205 -22.54 -20.97 1.94
N SER A 206 -22.66 -22.29 2.00
CA SER A 206 -23.69 -23.02 2.74
C SER A 206 -23.11 -23.87 3.89
N PHE A 207 -21.79 -24.02 3.94
CA PHE A 207 -21.06 -24.70 5.01
C PHE A 207 -19.61 -24.19 5.12
N LEU A 208 -18.94 -24.55 6.21
CA LEU A 208 -17.51 -24.38 6.43
C LEU A 208 -16.91 -25.60 7.13
N THR A 209 -15.60 -25.82 6.94
CA THR A 209 -14.81 -26.86 7.60
C THR A 209 -13.59 -26.23 8.27
N PHE A 210 -13.22 -26.70 9.45
CA PHE A 210 -12.11 -26.16 10.22
C PHE A 210 -11.52 -27.23 11.13
N GLN A 211 -10.32 -26.98 11.63
CA GLN A 211 -9.77 -27.74 12.76
C GLN A 211 -9.52 -26.84 13.96
N LEU A 212 -9.61 -27.43 15.15
CA LEU A 212 -9.57 -26.72 16.41
C LEU A 212 -8.69 -27.44 17.44
N LYS A 213 -7.82 -26.69 18.11
CA LYS A 213 -7.26 -27.02 19.43
C LYS A 213 -7.90 -26.12 20.48
N ALA A 214 -8.55 -26.69 21.48
CA ALA A 214 -9.17 -26.00 22.60
C ALA A 214 -9.35 -26.97 23.78
N ALA A 215 -9.30 -26.46 25.02
CA ALA A 215 -9.39 -27.31 26.21
C ALA A 215 -10.82 -27.59 26.65
N GLY A 216 -11.67 -26.56 26.64
CA GLY A 216 -12.88 -26.52 27.47
C GLY A 216 -14.15 -26.00 26.82
N ASP A 217 -14.10 -25.00 25.94
CA ASP A 217 -15.28 -24.49 25.23
C ASP A 217 -14.86 -23.79 23.94
N ALA A 218 -15.66 -23.91 22.88
CA ALA A 218 -15.44 -23.27 21.60
C ALA A 218 -16.75 -22.75 21.00
N HIS A 219 -16.79 -21.46 20.67
CA HIS A 219 -18.00 -20.74 20.26
C HIS A 219 -17.84 -20.17 18.85
N ILE A 220 -18.86 -20.36 18.03
CA ILE A 220 -18.94 -19.85 16.66
C ILE A 220 -20.24 -19.05 16.54
N ALA A 221 -20.15 -17.78 16.16
CA ALA A 221 -21.30 -16.95 15.84
C ALA A 221 -21.41 -16.77 14.31
N LEU A 222 -22.54 -17.18 13.76
CA LEU A 222 -22.96 -16.93 12.39
C LEU A 222 -23.99 -15.80 12.41
N SER A 223 -23.62 -14.62 11.92
CA SER A 223 -24.47 -13.41 12.02
C SER A 223 -24.71 -12.74 10.67
N ALA A 224 -25.82 -12.00 10.60
CA ALA A 224 -26.14 -11.13 9.47
C ALA A 224 -25.27 -9.85 9.41
N MET A 225 -24.65 -9.42 10.53
CA MET A 225 -23.99 -8.11 10.65
C MET A 225 -22.70 -8.14 11.48
N TYR A 226 -21.60 -7.63 10.91
CA TYR A 226 -20.30 -7.51 11.59
C TYR A 226 -20.31 -6.63 12.86
N SER A 227 -21.28 -5.74 13.03
CA SER A 227 -21.33 -4.77 14.13
C SER A 227 -22.21 -5.19 15.31
N GLU A 228 -22.96 -6.29 15.20
CA GLU A 228 -23.86 -6.74 16.26
C GLU A 228 -23.95 -8.28 16.28
N LEU A 229 -23.46 -8.88 17.37
CA LEU A 229 -23.47 -10.34 17.59
C LEU A 229 -24.56 -10.78 18.61
N GLN A 230 -25.42 -9.86 19.03
CA GLN A 230 -26.55 -10.12 19.94
C GLN A 230 -27.87 -10.26 19.17
N SER A 231 -28.14 -9.40 18.18
CA SER A 231 -29.25 -9.56 17.25
C SER A 231 -28.84 -10.42 16.05
N LYS A 232 -29.82 -11.05 15.37
CA LYS A 232 -29.65 -11.81 14.11
C LYS A 232 -28.38 -12.66 14.04
N THR A 233 -28.16 -13.45 15.10
CA THR A 233 -27.00 -14.30 15.28
C THR A 233 -27.43 -15.71 15.68
N HIS A 234 -26.83 -16.71 15.06
CA HIS A 234 -26.91 -18.11 15.48
C HIS A 234 -25.57 -18.49 16.09
N GLU A 235 -25.57 -18.82 17.38
CA GLU A 235 -24.36 -19.29 18.06
C GLU A 235 -24.37 -20.82 18.14
N ILE A 236 -23.22 -21.39 17.85
CA ILE A 236 -22.90 -22.80 18.00
C ILE A 236 -21.79 -22.90 19.05
N VAL A 237 -22.03 -23.70 20.08
CA VAL A 237 -21.03 -24.03 21.10
C VAL A 237 -20.64 -25.50 20.92
N ILE A 238 -19.36 -25.76 20.70
CA ILE A 238 -18.80 -27.10 20.58
C ILE A 238 -18.11 -27.44 21.89
N GLY A 239 -18.63 -28.48 22.56
CA GLY A 239 -18.05 -29.02 23.79
C GLY A 239 -17.92 -27.99 24.92
N GLU A 240 -19.02 -27.36 25.34
CA GLU A 240 -19.13 -26.58 26.59
C GLU A 240 -18.69 -27.44 27.80
N ASN A 241 -17.75 -26.93 28.59
CA ASN A 241 -16.97 -27.65 29.61
C ASN A 241 -16.40 -29.00 29.12
N ASN A 242 -16.17 -29.13 27.81
CA ASN A 242 -15.86 -30.35 27.07
C ASN A 242 -16.83 -31.52 27.32
N LYS A 243 -18.10 -31.22 27.61
CA LYS A 243 -19.16 -32.18 27.97
C LYS A 243 -20.32 -32.23 26.99
N ARG A 244 -20.82 -31.09 26.51
CA ARG A 244 -21.98 -31.00 25.59
C ARG A 244 -21.78 -29.93 24.52
N SER A 245 -22.43 -30.09 23.38
CA SER A 245 -22.48 -29.07 22.33
C SER A 245 -23.91 -28.56 22.20
N LEU A 246 -24.10 -27.30 21.79
CA LEU A 246 -25.43 -26.71 21.61
C LEU A 246 -25.49 -25.66 20.50
N ILE A 247 -26.71 -25.34 20.06
CA ILE A 247 -27.03 -24.21 19.17
C ILE A 247 -28.02 -23.30 19.91
N ARG A 248 -27.82 -21.97 19.87
CA ARG A 248 -28.72 -20.98 20.48
C ARG A 248 -28.82 -19.69 19.67
N GLU A 249 -29.83 -18.87 19.97
CA GLU A 249 -30.08 -17.58 19.31
C GLU A 249 -29.20 -16.45 19.88
N GLY A 250 -27.89 -16.51 19.62
CA GLY A 250 -26.90 -15.55 20.13
C GLY A 250 -26.51 -15.79 21.60
N SER A 251 -25.59 -14.96 22.12
CA SER A 251 -24.89 -15.22 23.39
C SER A 251 -25.76 -15.29 24.64
N LEU A 252 -26.96 -14.72 24.58
CA LEU A 252 -27.95 -14.71 25.66
C LEU A 252 -29.27 -15.41 25.25
N GLY A 253 -29.28 -16.09 24.10
CA GLY A 253 -30.47 -16.73 23.53
C GLY A 253 -30.81 -18.08 24.15
N SER A 254 -32.04 -18.54 23.90
CA SER A 254 -32.49 -19.88 24.29
C SER A 254 -31.81 -20.97 23.44
N ILE A 255 -31.55 -22.11 24.09
CA ILE A 255 -31.01 -23.31 23.43
C ILE A 255 -32.06 -23.88 22.47
N ARG A 256 -31.62 -24.25 21.27
CA ARG A 256 -32.44 -24.75 20.16
C ARG A 256 -32.12 -26.18 19.75
N ALA A 257 -30.87 -26.59 19.94
CA ALA A 257 -30.42 -27.97 19.85
C ALA A 257 -29.29 -28.18 20.87
N GLU A 258 -29.21 -29.35 21.47
CA GLU A 258 -28.07 -29.76 22.28
C GLU A 258 -27.78 -31.25 22.11
N SER A 259 -26.55 -31.66 22.44
CA SER A 259 -26.08 -33.04 22.30
C SER A 259 -24.89 -33.29 23.24
N MET A 260 -24.80 -34.50 23.79
CA MET A 260 -23.70 -34.86 24.69
C MET A 260 -22.43 -35.17 23.88
N THR A 261 -21.34 -34.46 24.15
CA THR A 261 -20.11 -34.45 23.36
C THR A 261 -18.88 -34.50 24.27
N MET A 262 -18.89 -35.48 25.18
CA MET A 262 -17.80 -35.74 26.13
C MET A 262 -16.43 -35.80 25.44
N ASN A 263 -15.49 -35.00 25.92
CA ASN A 263 -14.12 -34.92 25.43
C ASN A 263 -14.04 -34.73 23.90
N ILE A 264 -14.93 -33.95 23.30
CA ILE A 264 -14.93 -33.67 21.85
C ILE A 264 -13.79 -32.73 21.45
N LEU A 265 -13.42 -31.78 22.30
CA LEU A 265 -12.27 -30.88 22.13
C LEU A 265 -10.98 -31.51 22.71
N SER A 266 -9.82 -31.01 22.26
CA SER A 266 -8.51 -31.36 22.81
C SER A 266 -7.57 -30.16 22.76
N SER A 267 -6.83 -29.94 23.85
CA SER A 267 -5.74 -28.95 23.91
C SER A 267 -4.44 -29.45 23.29
N LYS A 268 -4.30 -30.76 23.07
CA LYS A 268 -3.07 -31.40 22.58
C LYS A 268 -3.05 -31.52 21.05
N GLU A 269 -4.15 -31.99 20.45
CA GLU A 269 -4.25 -32.35 19.03
C GLU A 269 -5.32 -31.52 18.30
N PHE A 270 -5.13 -31.27 17.01
CA PHE A 270 -6.16 -30.66 16.18
C PHE A 270 -7.30 -31.66 15.91
N ARG A 271 -8.54 -31.18 16.00
CA ARG A 271 -9.72 -31.97 15.67
C ARG A 271 -10.58 -31.26 14.64
N TYR A 272 -11.00 -32.02 13.63
CA TYR A 272 -11.77 -31.50 12.50
C TYR A 272 -13.26 -31.43 12.81
N PHE A 273 -13.85 -30.31 12.41
CA PHE A 273 -15.25 -29.97 12.56
C PHE A 273 -15.78 -29.32 11.29
N TRP A 274 -17.09 -29.37 11.12
CA TRP A 274 -17.78 -28.62 10.10
C TRP A 274 -19.09 -28.06 10.63
N VAL A 275 -19.51 -26.95 10.03
CA VAL A 275 -20.79 -26.29 10.29
C VAL A 275 -21.47 -26.05 8.95
N SER A 276 -22.75 -26.38 8.85
CA SER A 276 -23.62 -26.15 7.69
C SER A 276 -24.77 -25.22 8.08
N TRP A 277 -25.29 -24.46 7.12
CA TRP A 277 -26.53 -23.67 7.19
C TRP A 277 -27.36 -23.82 5.89
N LEU A 278 -27.12 -24.90 5.15
CA LEU A 278 -27.81 -25.25 3.91
C LEU A 278 -29.33 -25.41 4.12
N ASN A 279 -30.15 -24.89 3.21
CA ASN A 279 -31.60 -25.08 3.19
C ASN A 279 -32.29 -24.77 4.55
N HIS A 280 -31.81 -23.73 5.25
CA HIS A 280 -32.30 -23.32 6.57
C HIS A 280 -32.07 -24.34 7.71
N HIS A 281 -31.23 -25.36 7.50
CA HIS A 281 -30.78 -26.28 8.53
C HIS A 281 -29.38 -25.92 9.01
N ILE A 282 -29.25 -25.59 10.30
CA ILE A 282 -27.94 -25.48 10.94
C ILE A 282 -27.52 -26.84 11.45
N GLU A 283 -26.40 -27.34 10.96
CA GLU A 283 -25.85 -28.63 11.33
C GLU A 283 -24.38 -28.51 11.74
N VAL A 284 -23.96 -29.36 12.66
CA VAL A 284 -22.57 -29.41 13.13
C VAL A 284 -22.15 -30.87 13.22
N GLY A 285 -20.96 -31.18 12.72
CA GLY A 285 -20.39 -32.52 12.78
C GLY A 285 -18.88 -32.55 12.97
N ARG A 286 -18.37 -33.75 13.28
CA ARG A 286 -16.95 -34.03 13.49
C ARG A 286 -16.41 -34.87 12.33
N GLY A 287 -15.45 -34.33 11.61
CA GLY A 287 -14.83 -34.97 10.45
C GLY A 287 -14.20 -33.97 9.49
N LYS A 288 -13.34 -34.46 8.59
CA LYS A 288 -12.63 -33.65 7.58
C LYS A 288 -13.56 -33.17 6.44
N LYS A 289 -14.67 -33.87 6.20
CA LYS A 289 -15.65 -33.56 5.15
C LYS A 289 -17.02 -33.24 5.75
N HIS A 290 -17.77 -32.36 5.09
CA HIS A 290 -19.19 -32.09 5.40
C HIS A 290 -20.01 -33.40 5.40
N GLY A 291 -21.02 -33.47 6.27
CA GLY A 291 -21.84 -34.67 6.48
C GLY A 291 -21.24 -35.73 7.43
N GLN A 292 -19.94 -35.72 7.70
CA GLN A 292 -19.31 -36.71 8.60
C GLN A 292 -19.65 -36.46 10.07
N GLY A 293 -20.09 -37.49 10.80
CA GLY A 293 -20.19 -37.44 12.27
C GLY A 293 -21.04 -36.28 12.81
N ARG A 294 -22.19 -35.99 12.17
CA ARG A 294 -23.14 -34.95 12.60
C ARG A 294 -23.60 -35.20 14.05
N PHE A 295 -23.46 -34.20 14.91
CA PHE A 295 -23.85 -34.27 16.33
C PHE A 295 -24.79 -33.14 16.77
N LEU A 296 -25.02 -32.11 15.96
CA LEU A 296 -26.10 -31.12 16.14
C LEU A 296 -26.87 -30.90 14.83
N HIS A 297 -28.16 -30.61 14.96
CA HIS A 297 -29.09 -30.25 13.89
C HIS A 297 -30.18 -29.33 14.44
N TRP A 298 -30.47 -28.24 13.74
CA TRP A 298 -31.60 -27.34 14.03
C TRP A 298 -32.19 -26.81 12.73
N HIS A 299 -33.51 -26.93 12.56
CA HIS A 299 -34.24 -26.28 11.47
C HIS A 299 -34.65 -24.86 11.88
N VAL A 300 -34.13 -23.84 11.19
CA VAL A 300 -34.33 -22.43 11.53
C VAL A 300 -35.72 -21.97 11.06
N PRO A 301 -36.61 -21.53 11.96
CA PRO A 301 -37.96 -21.12 11.59
C PRO A 301 -37.95 -19.82 10.76
N PRO A 302 -38.91 -19.60 9.84
CA PRO A 302 -38.88 -18.48 8.89
C PRO A 302 -38.67 -17.09 9.50
N ASN A 303 -39.23 -16.83 10.68
CA ASN A 303 -39.07 -15.56 11.42
C ASN A 303 -37.66 -15.34 12.03
N LYS A 304 -36.77 -16.32 11.92
CA LYS A 304 -35.37 -16.28 12.39
C LYS A 304 -34.35 -16.49 11.28
N GLN A 305 -34.79 -16.70 10.04
CA GLN A 305 -33.90 -16.87 8.89
C GLN A 305 -33.30 -15.53 8.46
N PHE A 306 -31.99 -15.52 8.16
CA PHE A 306 -31.27 -14.39 7.59
C PHE A 306 -30.04 -14.89 6.81
N ASN A 307 -29.54 -14.06 5.89
CA ASN A 307 -28.29 -14.36 5.19
C ASN A 307 -27.11 -14.21 6.17
N ILE A 308 -26.32 -15.26 6.31
CA ILE A 308 -25.10 -15.27 7.13
C ILE A 308 -23.99 -14.55 6.34
N ASN A 309 -23.58 -13.39 6.85
CA ASN A 309 -22.62 -12.48 6.20
C ASN A 309 -21.33 -12.30 7.00
N CYS A 310 -21.27 -12.80 8.23
CA CYS A 310 -20.08 -12.72 9.07
C CYS A 310 -19.94 -13.93 9.99
N LEU A 311 -18.68 -14.21 10.30
CA LEU A 311 -18.23 -15.26 11.20
C LEU A 311 -17.49 -14.58 12.35
N ALA A 312 -17.77 -15.00 13.58
CA ALA A 312 -16.94 -14.67 14.73
C ALA A 312 -16.68 -15.95 15.55
N VAL A 313 -15.52 -16.02 16.20
CA VAL A 313 -15.20 -17.11 17.14
C VAL A 313 -14.72 -16.60 18.48
N SER A 314 -14.90 -17.44 19.49
CA SER A 314 -14.52 -17.20 20.88
C SER A 314 -14.25 -18.53 21.57
N THR A 315 -13.48 -18.53 22.65
CA THR A 315 -13.31 -19.70 23.52
C THR A 315 -13.65 -19.33 24.96
N GLY A 316 -14.03 -20.33 25.75
CA GLY A 316 -14.50 -20.12 27.13
C GLY A 316 -13.38 -19.70 28.09
N LYS A 317 -13.79 -19.38 29.32
CA LYS A 317 -12.84 -19.04 30.40
C LYS A 317 -11.88 -20.21 30.64
N ALA A 318 -10.58 -19.93 30.72
CA ALA A 318 -9.51 -20.92 30.85
C ALA A 318 -9.33 -21.90 29.66
N SER A 319 -9.99 -21.66 28.51
CA SER A 319 -9.76 -22.39 27.26
C SER A 319 -9.19 -21.46 26.20
N LYS A 320 -7.90 -21.60 25.85
CA LYS A 320 -7.32 -20.93 24.68
C LYS A 320 -7.66 -21.72 23.42
N GLY A 321 -8.10 -21.03 22.38
CA GLY A 321 -8.43 -21.64 21.08
C GLY A 321 -7.39 -21.33 20.02
N ARG A 322 -6.98 -22.36 19.28
CA ARG A 322 -6.36 -22.21 17.96
C ARG A 322 -7.26 -22.85 16.92
N TRP A 323 -7.82 -22.01 16.07
CA TRP A 323 -8.72 -22.36 14.99
C TRP A 323 -7.95 -22.29 13.69
N GLU A 324 -8.13 -23.27 12.81
CA GLU A 324 -7.57 -23.24 11.46
C GLU A 324 -8.71 -23.54 10.49
N PHE A 325 -9.24 -22.47 9.88
CA PHE A 325 -10.33 -22.57 8.91
C PHE A 325 -9.76 -23.04 7.58
N VAL A 326 -10.18 -24.22 7.13
CA VAL A 326 -9.73 -24.79 5.87
C VAL A 326 -10.52 -24.11 4.75
N GLU A 327 -9.85 -23.34 3.91
CA GLU A 327 -10.44 -22.88 2.66
C GLU A 327 -10.43 -24.05 1.66
N LEU A 328 -11.39 -24.97 1.84
CA LEU A 328 -11.69 -25.96 0.81
C LEU A 328 -12.15 -25.21 -0.44
N LEU A 329 -11.29 -25.20 -1.46
CA LEU A 329 -11.63 -24.71 -2.79
C LEU A 329 -12.66 -25.62 -3.50
N ASP A 330 -12.91 -26.81 -2.96
CA ASP A 330 -13.83 -27.82 -3.49
C ASP A 330 -15.28 -27.57 -3.06
N ALA A 331 -16.19 -27.70 -4.02
CA ALA A 331 -17.62 -27.60 -3.78
C ALA A 331 -18.19 -28.92 -3.25
N TYR A 332 -19.28 -28.81 -2.48
CA TYR A 332 -20.20 -29.92 -2.26
C TYR A 332 -20.72 -30.42 -3.62
N VAL A 333 -20.60 -31.71 -3.87
CA VAL A 333 -21.20 -32.40 -5.01
C VAL A 333 -22.49 -33.02 -4.53
N ASP A 334 -23.61 -32.71 -5.19
CA ASP A 334 -24.88 -33.36 -4.91
C ASP A 334 -24.82 -34.83 -5.38
N PRO A 335 -25.10 -35.82 -4.51
CA PRO A 335 -25.10 -37.24 -4.90
C PRO A 335 -26.14 -37.62 -5.96
N SER A 336 -27.11 -36.75 -6.24
CA SER A 336 -28.26 -37.06 -7.12
C SER A 336 -28.09 -36.66 -8.60
N GLU A 337 -27.12 -35.82 -8.96
CA GLU A 337 -26.94 -35.37 -10.35
C GLU A 337 -25.76 -36.04 -11.07
N GLN A 338 -26.04 -37.13 -11.78
CA GLN A 338 -25.09 -37.78 -12.69
C GLN A 338 -24.87 -36.97 -13.98
N LYS A 339 -24.15 -35.85 -13.91
CA LYS A 339 -23.56 -35.19 -15.09
C LYS A 339 -22.33 -34.35 -14.72
N VAL A 340 -21.15 -34.93 -14.93
CA VAL A 340 -19.88 -34.21 -14.82
C VAL A 340 -19.72 -33.28 -16.02
N VAL A 341 -19.97 -31.99 -15.81
CA VAL A 341 -19.56 -30.91 -16.71
C VAL A 341 -18.54 -30.05 -15.96
N ASP A 342 -17.43 -29.69 -16.63
CA ASP A 342 -16.23 -29.10 -16.03
C ASP A 342 -16.39 -27.62 -15.61
N PHE A 343 -17.35 -27.37 -14.71
CA PHE A 343 -17.68 -26.05 -14.21
C PHE A 343 -16.66 -25.52 -13.18
N THR A 344 -15.82 -26.36 -12.58
CA THR A 344 -15.04 -25.96 -11.38
C THR A 344 -13.87 -25.03 -11.72
N ARG A 345 -13.07 -25.33 -12.75
CA ARG A 345 -11.97 -24.46 -13.20
C ARG A 345 -12.51 -23.13 -13.75
N ALA A 346 -13.61 -23.18 -14.50
CA ALA A 346 -14.31 -22.01 -15.02
C ALA A 346 -14.90 -21.14 -13.89
N ALA A 347 -15.60 -21.74 -12.91
CA ALA A 347 -16.20 -21.04 -11.78
C ALA A 347 -15.14 -20.49 -10.81
N ARG A 348 -14.05 -21.22 -10.53
CA ARG A 348 -12.91 -20.69 -9.74
C ARG A 348 -12.28 -19.49 -10.44
N LYS A 349 -11.99 -19.60 -11.75
CA LYS A 349 -11.48 -18.48 -12.57
C LYS A 349 -12.47 -17.31 -12.58
N ALA A 350 -13.77 -17.55 -12.67
CA ALA A 350 -14.82 -16.52 -12.61
C ALA A 350 -14.95 -15.85 -11.24
N ARG A 351 -14.78 -16.59 -10.13
CA ARG A 351 -14.80 -16.07 -8.76
C ARG A 351 -13.58 -15.20 -8.47
N LEU A 352 -12.36 -15.69 -8.76
CA LEU A 352 -11.13 -14.90 -8.65
C LEU A 352 -11.18 -13.65 -9.54
N LYS A 353 -11.63 -13.80 -10.80
CA LYS A 353 -11.84 -12.68 -11.72
C LYS A 353 -12.86 -11.68 -11.16
N SER A 354 -13.96 -12.14 -10.57
CA SER A 354 -14.96 -11.26 -9.94
C SER A 354 -14.40 -10.51 -8.73
N SER A 355 -13.63 -11.16 -7.85
CA SER A 355 -13.01 -10.53 -6.68
C SER A 355 -11.95 -9.50 -7.10
N LEU A 356 -11.09 -9.83 -8.07
CA LEU A 356 -10.10 -8.91 -8.63
C LEU A 356 -10.75 -7.74 -9.38
N ILE A 357 -11.85 -7.97 -10.12
CA ILE A 357 -12.66 -6.91 -10.73
C ILE A 357 -13.21 -5.98 -9.65
N TRP A 358 -13.69 -6.52 -8.52
CA TRP A 358 -14.24 -5.72 -7.43
C TRP A 358 -13.18 -4.91 -6.67
N LEU A 359 -11.98 -5.46 -6.45
CA LEU A 359 -10.84 -4.69 -5.95
C LEU A 359 -10.44 -3.58 -6.93
N ALA A 360 -10.35 -3.87 -8.23
CA ALA A 360 -10.04 -2.89 -9.26
C ALA A 360 -11.13 -1.80 -9.41
N LYS A 361 -12.41 -2.14 -9.20
CA LYS A 361 -13.52 -1.17 -9.10
C LYS A 361 -13.35 -0.28 -7.86
N LYS A 362 -13.09 -0.85 -6.68
CA LYS A 362 -12.84 -0.10 -5.44
C LYS A 362 -11.67 0.87 -5.56
N MET A 363 -10.54 0.43 -6.13
CA MET A 363 -9.38 1.30 -6.39
C MET A 363 -9.71 2.45 -7.34
N LYS A 364 -10.62 2.27 -8.31
CA LYS A 364 -11.09 3.36 -9.18
C LYS A 364 -12.03 4.33 -8.46
N MET A 365 -12.86 3.85 -7.54
CA MET A 365 -13.69 4.73 -6.70
C MET A 365 -12.80 5.63 -5.84
N ILE A 366 -11.76 5.07 -5.21
CA ILE A 366 -10.77 5.83 -4.43
C ILE A 366 -10.04 6.84 -5.34
N GLN A 367 -9.49 6.39 -6.48
CA GLN A 367 -8.80 7.28 -7.42
C GLN A 367 -9.70 8.43 -7.88
N TYR A 368 -10.98 8.17 -8.19
CA TYR A 368 -11.90 9.23 -8.62
C TYR A 368 -12.13 10.26 -7.52
N LEU A 369 -12.33 9.80 -6.27
CA LEU A 369 -12.45 10.69 -5.11
C LEU A 369 -11.17 11.49 -4.82
N GLU A 370 -10.00 10.91 -5.09
CA GLU A 370 -8.70 11.58 -4.97
C GLU A 370 -8.47 12.61 -6.10
N ASP A 371 -8.92 12.30 -7.32
CA ASP A 371 -8.87 13.20 -8.46
C ASP A 371 -9.81 14.41 -8.23
N THR A 372 -11.06 14.18 -7.79
CA THR A 372 -12.04 15.24 -7.51
C THR A 372 -11.79 16.00 -6.20
N TYR A 373 -11.08 15.42 -5.22
CA TYR A 373 -10.80 16.07 -3.93
C TYR A 373 -10.26 17.50 -4.15
N PRO A 374 -10.85 18.52 -3.49
CA PRO A 374 -11.73 18.43 -2.32
C PRO A 374 -13.23 18.25 -2.62
N ASN A 375 -13.65 18.17 -3.88
CA ASN A 375 -15.07 18.01 -4.21
C ASN A 375 -15.60 16.61 -3.85
N SER A 376 -16.81 16.59 -3.29
CA SER A 376 -17.57 15.35 -3.13
C SER A 376 -18.14 14.88 -4.47
N ALA A 377 -18.06 13.58 -4.73
CA ALA A 377 -18.70 12.93 -5.87
C ALA A 377 -20.05 12.32 -5.49
N SER A 378 -21.02 12.35 -6.41
CA SER A 378 -22.25 11.58 -6.22
C SER A 378 -21.98 10.08 -6.38
N ILE A 379 -22.82 9.25 -5.78
CA ILE A 379 -22.78 7.80 -6.02
C ILE A 379 -22.91 7.46 -7.51
N GLN A 380 -23.64 8.26 -8.29
CA GLN A 380 -23.82 8.03 -9.73
C GLN A 380 -22.49 8.24 -10.49
N ASP A 381 -21.77 9.32 -10.19
CA ASP A 381 -20.47 9.61 -10.79
C ASP A 381 -19.44 8.53 -10.42
N LEU A 382 -19.46 8.08 -9.18
CA LEU A 382 -18.61 7.00 -8.68
C LEU A 382 -18.85 5.69 -9.41
N LEU A 383 -20.12 5.32 -9.65
CA LEU A 383 -20.48 4.13 -10.42
C LEU A 383 -19.97 4.22 -11.85
N VAL A 384 -20.24 5.33 -12.55
CA VAL A 384 -19.85 5.57 -13.95
C VAL A 384 -18.33 5.52 -14.11
N ASN A 385 -17.59 6.35 -13.37
CA ASN A 385 -16.14 6.48 -13.51
C ASN A 385 -15.39 5.20 -13.07
N SER A 386 -15.97 4.44 -12.13
CA SER A 386 -15.38 3.18 -11.66
C SER A 386 -15.76 1.96 -12.50
N LYS A 387 -16.57 2.13 -13.55
CA LYS A 387 -17.11 1.07 -14.42
C LYS A 387 -17.93 0.04 -13.64
N VAL A 388 -18.76 0.51 -12.72
CA VAL A 388 -19.73 -0.27 -11.96
C VAL A 388 -21.11 -0.11 -12.59
N LYS A 389 -21.86 -1.20 -12.77
CA LYS A 389 -23.21 -1.13 -13.36
C LYS A 389 -24.21 -0.60 -12.33
N GLN A 390 -25.28 0.06 -12.78
CA GLN A 390 -26.38 0.47 -11.91
C GLN A 390 -26.99 -0.70 -11.13
N THR A 391 -27.03 -1.89 -11.72
CA THR A 391 -27.47 -3.15 -11.09
C THR A 391 -26.63 -3.56 -9.89
N ASP A 392 -25.37 -3.10 -9.81
CA ASP A 392 -24.44 -3.46 -8.75
C ASP A 392 -24.44 -2.41 -7.61
N MET A 393 -25.39 -1.45 -7.61
CA MET A 393 -25.44 -0.30 -6.69
C MET A 393 -25.35 -0.71 -5.21
N PHE A 394 -26.04 -1.77 -4.79
CA PHE A 394 -25.98 -2.26 -3.42
C PHE A 394 -24.55 -2.64 -3.00
N THR A 395 -23.81 -3.34 -3.87
CA THR A 395 -22.41 -3.71 -3.63
C THR A 395 -21.50 -2.49 -3.56
N ALA A 396 -21.73 -1.47 -4.39
CA ALA A 396 -21.01 -0.20 -4.32
C ALA A 396 -21.27 0.55 -3.01
N VAL A 397 -22.52 0.59 -2.53
CA VAL A 397 -22.88 1.15 -1.22
C VAL A 397 -22.19 0.40 -0.07
N VAL A 398 -22.11 -0.93 -0.13
CA VAL A 398 -21.37 -1.72 0.87
C VAL A 398 -19.88 -1.36 0.86
N MET A 399 -19.26 -1.17 -0.31
CA MET A 399 -17.86 -0.74 -0.42
C MET A 399 -17.63 0.67 0.10
N LEU A 400 -18.52 1.62 -0.19
CA LEU A 400 -18.45 2.99 0.34
C LEU A 400 -18.53 3.01 1.87
N ASN A 401 -19.47 2.24 2.44
CA ASN A 401 -19.55 2.07 3.89
C ASN A 401 -18.32 1.40 4.50
N GLU A 402 -17.69 0.44 3.82
CA GLU A 402 -16.43 -0.17 4.25
C GLU A 402 -15.27 0.84 4.24
N MET A 403 -15.15 1.65 3.18
CA MET A 403 -14.14 2.70 3.05
C MET A 403 -14.33 3.81 4.08
N GLN A 404 -15.58 4.18 4.39
CA GLN A 404 -15.91 5.15 5.44
C GLN A 404 -15.57 4.62 6.84
N LYS A 405 -15.84 3.34 7.14
CA LYS A 405 -15.43 2.72 8.42
C LYS A 405 -13.91 2.65 8.59
N ARG A 406 -13.15 2.60 7.50
CA ARG A 406 -11.67 2.70 7.48
C ARG A 406 -11.16 4.14 7.51
N GLY A 407 -12.04 5.14 7.54
CA GLY A 407 -11.65 6.55 7.52
C GLY A 407 -11.20 7.08 6.15
N LEU A 408 -11.28 6.30 5.07
CA LEU A 408 -10.75 6.74 3.77
C LEU A 408 -11.61 7.84 3.13
N ILE A 409 -12.91 7.78 3.37
CA ILE A 409 -13.91 8.66 2.78
C ILE A 409 -14.96 9.05 3.82
N LYS A 410 -15.72 10.11 3.54
CA LYS A 410 -16.86 10.55 4.35
C LYS A 410 -18.04 10.91 3.47
N GLU A 411 -19.24 10.49 3.86
CA GLU A 411 -20.50 11.01 3.35
C GLU A 411 -20.71 12.43 3.92
N VAL A 412 -20.76 13.43 3.04
CA VAL A 412 -20.89 14.85 3.42
C VAL A 412 -22.31 15.39 3.23
N ASP A 413 -23.07 14.76 2.34
CA ASP A 413 -24.52 14.85 2.20
C ASP A 413 -25.03 13.51 1.62
N LYS A 414 -26.33 13.26 1.64
CA LYS A 414 -26.95 11.98 1.28
C LYS A 414 -26.55 11.50 -0.12
N GLY A 415 -25.72 10.47 -0.19
CA GLY A 415 -25.19 9.91 -1.44
C GLY A 415 -24.00 10.67 -2.04
N MET A 416 -23.46 11.68 -1.35
CA MET A 416 -22.33 12.51 -1.75
C MET A 416 -21.10 12.19 -0.89
N TRP A 417 -20.03 11.70 -1.52
CA TRP A 417 -18.86 11.14 -0.84
C TRP A 417 -17.59 11.95 -1.15
N MET A 418 -16.77 12.19 -0.13
CA MET A 418 -15.52 12.96 -0.23
C MET A 418 -14.33 12.14 0.31
N ARG A 419 -13.15 12.25 -0.30
CA ARG A 419 -11.90 11.67 0.24
C ARG A 419 -11.48 12.41 1.51
N VAL A 420 -10.97 11.69 2.51
CA VAL A 420 -10.43 12.27 3.75
C VAL A 420 -9.00 11.76 3.97
N PRO A 421 -8.00 12.64 4.21
CA PRO A 421 -6.65 12.24 4.64
C PRO A 421 -6.64 11.57 6.01
N ILE A 422 -5.86 10.50 6.17
CA ILE A 422 -5.85 9.71 7.42
C ILE A 422 -5.21 10.52 8.56
N SER A 423 -4.09 11.19 8.26
CA SER A 423 -3.40 12.14 9.15
C SER A 423 -4.29 13.27 9.70
N GLN A 424 -5.35 13.63 8.98
CA GLN A 424 -6.24 14.74 9.36
C GLN A 424 -7.46 14.31 10.20
N GLN A 425 -7.65 13.01 10.47
CA GLN A 425 -8.83 12.51 11.19
C GLN A 425 -8.79 12.72 12.70
N ASN A 426 -7.60 12.66 13.30
CA ASN A 426 -7.40 12.84 14.75
C ASN A 426 -7.07 14.29 15.12
N SER A 427 -7.00 15.20 14.14
CA SER A 427 -6.52 16.56 14.32
C SER A 427 -7.68 17.56 14.39
N SER A 428 -7.75 18.34 15.47
CA SER A 428 -8.67 19.48 15.67
C SER A 428 -8.55 20.60 14.62
N ASN A 429 -7.59 20.47 13.69
CA ASN A 429 -7.14 21.50 12.77
C ASN A 429 -7.92 21.52 11.45
N MET A 430 -8.82 20.54 11.22
CA MET A 430 -9.72 20.52 10.06
C MET A 430 -11.02 21.28 10.38
N LYS A 431 -11.31 22.34 9.61
CA LYS A 431 -12.45 23.22 9.83
C LYS A 431 -13.34 23.27 8.58
N MET A 432 -14.53 22.68 8.68
CA MET A 432 -15.60 22.87 7.69
C MET A 432 -16.18 24.28 7.87
N VAL A 433 -16.13 25.12 6.84
CA VAL A 433 -16.55 26.52 6.94
C VAL A 433 -17.41 26.93 5.74
N LYS A 434 -18.37 27.83 5.96
CA LYS A 434 -19.08 28.53 4.87
C LYS A 434 -18.21 29.61 4.26
N ASP A 435 -17.51 30.36 5.09
CA ASP A 435 -16.54 31.39 4.72
C ASP A 435 -15.26 31.22 5.53
N LEU A 436 -14.13 31.58 4.92
CA LEU A 436 -12.84 31.55 5.59
C LEU A 436 -12.82 32.58 6.73
N PRO A 437 -12.08 32.31 7.82
CA PRO A 437 -11.92 33.30 8.87
C PRO A 437 -11.28 34.57 8.32
N PHE A 438 -11.65 35.72 8.88
CA PHE A 438 -10.90 36.95 8.64
C PHE A 438 -9.48 36.79 9.19
N LEU A 439 -8.48 36.86 8.32
CA LEU A 439 -7.07 36.82 8.67
C LEU A 439 -6.55 38.26 8.80
N GLN A 440 -5.92 38.58 9.92
CA GLN A 440 -5.26 39.87 10.08
C GLN A 440 -4.08 40.01 9.12
N TYR A 441 -3.63 41.23 8.83
CA TYR A 441 -2.54 41.48 7.87
C TYR A 441 -1.31 40.58 8.06
N HIS A 442 -0.85 40.40 9.31
CA HIS A 442 0.29 39.54 9.65
C HIS A 442 0.02 38.03 9.63
N GLU A 443 -1.21 37.59 9.36
CA GLU A 443 -1.62 36.18 9.20
C GLU A 443 -1.91 35.83 7.73
N GLN A 444 -1.83 36.80 6.82
CA GLN A 444 -2.10 36.61 5.40
C GLN A 444 -0.95 35.82 4.74
N PRO A 445 -1.25 34.80 3.91
CA PRO A 445 -0.21 34.05 3.22
C PRO A 445 0.39 34.88 2.07
N THR A 446 1.72 34.94 2.04
CA THR A 446 2.49 35.58 0.96
C THR A 446 2.85 34.58 -0.15
N ILE A 447 2.75 33.28 0.11
CA ILE A 447 3.11 32.23 -0.84
C ILE A 447 1.95 31.23 -1.01
N ALA A 448 1.53 31.03 -2.26
CA ALA A 448 0.58 29.99 -2.63
C ALA A 448 1.30 28.76 -3.18
N ILE A 449 0.92 27.57 -2.72
CA ILE A 449 1.45 26.29 -3.18
C ILE A 449 0.32 25.51 -3.84
N ILE A 450 0.48 25.14 -5.11
CA ILE A 450 -0.56 24.48 -5.89
C ILE A 450 -0.12 23.08 -6.30
N THR A 451 -0.98 22.11 -6.01
CA THR A 451 -0.82 20.70 -6.38
C THR A 451 -1.98 20.21 -7.26
N SER A 452 -1.83 19.08 -7.94
CA SER A 452 -2.79 18.54 -8.91
C SER A 452 -3.25 17.12 -8.56
N LEU A 453 -2.40 16.32 -7.93
CA LEU A 453 -2.71 14.99 -7.41
C LEU A 453 -2.93 15.01 -5.89
N TYR A 454 -3.65 14.00 -5.39
CA TYR A 454 -3.90 13.85 -3.96
C TYR A 454 -2.61 13.57 -3.17
N SER A 455 -1.73 12.70 -3.67
CA SER A 455 -0.42 12.43 -3.06
C SER A 455 0.49 13.66 -2.99
N GLU A 456 0.37 14.57 -3.96
CA GLU A 456 1.08 15.86 -3.95
C GLU A 456 0.55 16.79 -2.86
N LYS A 457 -0.77 16.86 -2.67
CA LYS A 457 -1.36 17.63 -1.55
C LYS A 457 -0.93 17.07 -0.19
N LEU A 458 -0.91 15.74 -0.03
CA LEU A 458 -0.41 15.10 1.20
C LEU A 458 1.08 15.42 1.45
N ALA A 459 1.93 15.29 0.43
CA ALA A 459 3.35 15.60 0.50
C ALA A 459 3.61 17.08 0.85
N VAL A 460 2.92 18.01 0.18
CA VAL A 460 3.03 19.45 0.49
C VAL A 460 2.51 19.76 1.89
N ASP A 461 1.37 19.19 2.29
CA ASP A 461 0.81 19.44 3.63
C ASP A 461 1.73 18.91 4.73
N ALA A 462 2.42 17.78 4.52
CA ALA A 462 3.41 17.27 5.47
C ALA A 462 4.54 18.30 5.73
N MET A 463 4.90 19.11 4.74
CA MET A 463 5.94 20.15 4.86
C MET A 463 5.50 21.41 5.62
N ILE A 464 4.19 21.63 5.81
CA ILE A 464 3.67 22.86 6.42
C ILE A 464 3.58 22.70 7.95
N ASP A 465 4.27 23.59 8.64
CA ASP A 465 4.33 23.70 10.09
C ASP A 465 3.13 24.55 10.59
N ASN A 466 2.69 24.34 11.84
CA ASN A 466 1.56 25.07 12.46
C ASN A 466 0.24 25.07 11.65
N LYS A 467 0.01 24.03 10.83
CA LYS A 467 -1.06 24.02 9.81
C LYS A 467 -2.50 23.90 10.32
N SER A 468 -3.41 24.62 9.65
CA SER A 468 -4.87 24.48 9.73
C SER A 468 -5.47 24.29 8.33
N THR A 469 -6.34 23.29 8.17
CA THR A 469 -6.99 22.98 6.88
C THR A 469 -8.45 23.42 6.90
N TYR A 470 -8.81 24.28 5.97
CA TYR A 470 -10.15 24.84 5.83
C TYR A 470 -10.83 24.25 4.59
N PHE A 471 -12.02 23.69 4.77
CA PHE A 471 -12.87 23.20 3.70
C PHE A 471 -14.03 24.17 3.50
N LYS A 472 -13.98 24.93 2.40
CA LYS A 472 -15.06 25.85 2.00
C LYS A 472 -16.05 25.09 1.13
N ASN A 473 -17.12 24.59 1.76
CA ASN A 473 -18.22 23.93 1.06
C ASN A 473 -19.17 24.99 0.48
N LYS A 474 -19.43 24.93 -0.83
CA LYS A 474 -20.55 25.63 -1.46
C LYS A 474 -21.65 24.63 -1.82
N THR A 475 -22.90 25.07 -1.68
CA THR A 475 -24.09 24.31 -2.14
C THR A 475 -24.31 24.46 -3.65
N ASP A 476 -23.84 25.56 -4.24
CA ASP A 476 -23.74 25.78 -5.70
C ASP A 476 -22.28 26.02 -6.08
N GLY A 477 -21.69 25.08 -6.80
CA GLY A 477 -20.33 25.16 -7.36
C GLY A 477 -19.26 24.36 -6.60
N GLU A 478 -18.02 24.51 -7.04
CA GLU A 478 -16.88 23.72 -6.55
C GLU A 478 -16.49 24.12 -5.11
N SER A 479 -16.31 23.10 -4.27
CA SER A 479 -15.73 23.21 -2.94
C SER A 479 -14.22 23.44 -3.03
N GLN A 480 -13.65 24.08 -2.00
CA GLN A 480 -12.23 24.45 -1.97
C GLN A 480 -11.58 23.95 -0.68
N VAL A 481 -10.31 23.54 -0.77
CA VAL A 481 -9.48 23.20 0.39
C VAL A 481 -8.27 24.12 0.42
N TYR A 482 -8.06 24.75 1.56
CA TYR A 482 -6.91 25.60 1.81
C TYR A 482 -6.24 25.15 3.10
N THR A 483 -4.97 24.76 3.03
CA THR A 483 -4.16 24.48 4.22
C THR A 483 -3.23 25.65 4.43
N LEU A 484 -3.53 26.47 5.45
CA LEU A 484 -2.68 27.57 5.86
C LEU A 484 -1.72 27.12 6.94
N GLY A 485 -0.52 27.67 6.95
CA GLY A 485 0.48 27.46 8.00
C GLY A 485 1.77 28.19 7.66
N GLN A 486 2.89 27.68 8.17
CA GLN A 486 4.21 28.32 8.02
C GLN A 486 5.21 27.36 7.40
N ILE A 487 6.14 27.92 6.62
CA ILE A 487 7.38 27.26 6.22
C ILE A 487 8.52 28.26 6.42
N GLY A 488 9.41 27.96 7.37
CA GLY A 488 10.42 28.92 7.82
C GLY A 488 9.75 30.18 8.36
N LYS A 489 10.11 31.34 7.80
CA LYS A 489 9.50 32.64 8.14
C LYS A 489 8.24 32.99 7.31
N HIS A 490 7.92 32.21 6.29
CA HIS A 490 6.86 32.54 5.32
C HIS A 490 5.53 31.93 5.72
N ILE A 491 4.45 32.71 5.60
CA ILE A 491 3.08 32.19 5.75
C ILE A 491 2.63 31.69 4.39
N VAL A 492 2.24 30.42 4.35
CA VAL A 492 1.92 29.69 3.12
C VAL A 492 0.47 29.25 3.11
N VAL A 493 -0.11 29.18 1.92
CA VAL A 493 -1.39 28.50 1.67
C VAL A 493 -1.23 27.43 0.60
N SER A 494 -1.55 26.17 0.92
CA SER A 494 -1.60 25.11 -0.08
C SER A 494 -3.04 24.82 -0.54
N THR A 495 -3.20 24.53 -1.82
CA THR A 495 -4.45 24.00 -2.39
C THR A 495 -4.16 22.89 -3.40
N LYS A 496 -5.18 22.08 -3.70
CA LYS A 496 -5.15 21.10 -4.78
C LYS A 496 -6.16 21.49 -5.84
N LEU A 497 -5.74 21.50 -7.10
CA LEU A 497 -6.61 21.63 -8.26
C LEU A 497 -7.59 20.44 -8.29
N SER A 498 -8.88 20.74 -8.38
CA SER A 498 -9.90 19.72 -8.63
C SER A 498 -9.75 19.20 -10.06
N LYS A 499 -9.61 17.89 -10.24
CA LYS A 499 -9.77 17.27 -11.56
C LYS A 499 -11.24 16.94 -11.74
N GLY A 500 -11.98 17.88 -12.33
CA GLY A 500 -13.32 17.62 -12.85
C GLY A 500 -13.31 16.55 -13.95
N ALA A 501 -14.49 16.32 -14.57
CA ALA A 501 -14.60 15.49 -15.76
C ALA A 501 -13.57 15.93 -16.83
N ALA A 502 -13.13 15.01 -17.70
CA ALA A 502 -11.97 15.23 -18.57
C ALA A 502 -12.07 16.51 -19.44
N GLU A 503 -13.28 16.91 -19.80
CA GLU A 503 -13.61 18.08 -20.62
C GLU A 503 -13.57 19.42 -19.85
N GLN A 504 -13.51 19.40 -18.51
CA GLN A 504 -13.61 20.60 -17.64
C GLN A 504 -12.35 20.89 -16.83
N LYS A 505 -11.27 20.11 -17.01
CA LYS A 505 -10.06 20.19 -16.17
C LYS A 505 -9.36 21.55 -16.19
N MET A 506 -9.24 22.19 -17.35
CA MET A 506 -8.61 23.52 -17.49
C MET A 506 -9.45 24.59 -16.77
N ILE A 507 -10.75 24.64 -17.07
CA ILE A 507 -11.72 25.58 -16.46
C ILE A 507 -11.75 25.43 -14.93
N SER A 508 -11.74 24.20 -14.40
CA SER A 508 -11.70 23.94 -12.94
C SER A 508 -10.40 24.43 -12.30
N ALA A 509 -9.27 24.30 -13.01
CA ALA A 509 -7.98 24.82 -12.56
C ALA A 509 -7.95 26.36 -12.53
N GLU A 510 -8.32 27.03 -13.63
CA GLU A 510 -8.42 28.50 -13.73
C GLU A 510 -9.30 29.09 -12.63
N ASN A 511 -10.47 28.48 -12.42
CA ASN A 511 -11.40 28.86 -11.35
C ASN A 511 -10.78 28.71 -9.96
N THR A 512 -9.97 27.66 -9.73
CA THR A 512 -9.30 27.44 -8.45
C THR A 512 -8.25 28.54 -8.20
N ILE A 513 -7.45 28.90 -9.21
CA ILE A 513 -6.43 29.96 -9.11
C ILE A 513 -7.06 31.33 -8.89
N THR A 514 -8.02 31.69 -9.74
CA THR A 514 -8.71 33.00 -9.68
C THR A 514 -9.38 33.21 -8.32
N ARG A 515 -9.99 32.16 -7.75
CA ARG A 515 -10.57 32.21 -6.41
C ARG A 515 -9.52 32.24 -5.30
N LEU A 516 -8.41 31.50 -5.43
CA LEU A 516 -7.32 31.55 -4.44
C LEU A 516 -6.74 32.97 -4.34
N LEU A 517 -6.39 33.59 -5.47
CA LEU A 517 -5.82 34.94 -5.51
C LEU A 517 -6.83 36.01 -5.09
N GLY A 518 -8.12 35.84 -5.41
CA GLY A 518 -9.18 36.73 -4.95
C GLY A 518 -9.48 36.62 -3.44
N VAL A 519 -9.19 35.47 -2.82
CA VAL A 519 -9.34 35.25 -1.37
C VAL A 519 -8.08 35.71 -0.61
N PHE A 520 -6.90 35.44 -1.15
CA PHE A 520 -5.60 35.75 -0.53
C PHE A 520 -4.85 36.77 -1.38
N SER A 521 -5.32 38.02 -1.33
CA SER A 521 -4.79 39.13 -2.15
C SER A 521 -3.34 39.53 -1.84
N TYR A 522 -2.74 38.98 -0.79
CA TYR A 522 -1.35 39.24 -0.37
C TYR A 522 -0.37 38.17 -0.87
N VAL A 523 -0.83 37.18 -1.66
CA VAL A 523 0.06 36.21 -2.29
C VAL A 523 0.95 36.92 -3.31
N GLU A 524 2.25 36.96 -3.05
CA GLU A 524 3.29 37.53 -3.92
C GLU A 524 3.99 36.47 -4.77
N HIS A 525 3.96 35.21 -4.34
CA HIS A 525 4.69 34.10 -4.95
C HIS A 525 3.81 32.87 -5.13
N VAL A 526 3.90 32.22 -6.28
CA VAL A 526 3.12 31.02 -6.60
C VAL A 526 4.02 29.85 -6.98
N ILE A 527 3.99 28.77 -6.21
CA ILE A 527 4.83 27.59 -6.44
C ILE A 527 3.96 26.40 -6.87
N LEU A 528 4.16 25.92 -8.10
CA LEU A 528 3.52 24.71 -8.62
C LEU A 528 4.38 23.50 -8.21
N VAL A 529 3.89 22.68 -7.28
CA VAL A 529 4.64 21.51 -6.77
C VAL A 529 3.90 20.22 -7.14
N GLY A 530 4.63 19.22 -7.61
CA GLY A 530 4.03 17.92 -7.88
C GLY A 530 4.96 16.91 -8.55
N VAL A 531 4.39 16.00 -9.33
CA VAL A 531 5.13 14.98 -10.09
C VAL A 531 5.25 15.34 -11.57
N GLY A 532 6.28 14.81 -12.23
CA GLY A 532 6.47 14.98 -13.68
C GLY A 532 7.18 13.77 -14.32
N GLY A 533 7.31 13.84 -15.64
CA GLY A 533 8.03 12.88 -16.46
C GLY A 533 9.46 13.35 -16.74
N ALA A 534 10.45 12.53 -16.40
CA ALA A 534 11.85 12.83 -16.64
C ALA A 534 12.19 12.86 -18.14
N VAL A 535 13.07 13.79 -18.53
CA VAL A 535 13.74 13.77 -19.84
C VAL A 535 15.13 13.14 -19.67
N PRO A 536 15.33 11.86 -20.06
CA PRO A 536 16.59 11.18 -19.86
C PRO A 536 17.60 11.57 -20.94
N HIS A 537 18.87 11.66 -20.56
CA HIS A 537 19.99 11.70 -21.49
C HIS A 537 20.78 10.40 -21.37
N PHE A 538 21.00 9.66 -22.47
CA PHE A 538 21.50 8.29 -22.40
C PHE A 538 23.00 8.18 -22.07
N SER A 539 23.78 9.25 -22.27
CA SER A 539 25.25 9.23 -22.17
C SER A 539 25.88 10.33 -21.29
N ASP A 540 25.09 11.27 -20.76
CA ASP A 540 25.62 12.46 -20.06
C ASP A 540 24.90 12.61 -18.73
N PHE A 541 25.59 12.29 -17.64
CA PHE A 541 25.05 12.36 -16.29
C PHE A 541 24.57 13.76 -15.88
N ASN A 542 25.21 14.83 -16.38
CA ASN A 542 24.83 16.20 -16.02
C ASN A 542 23.51 16.59 -16.69
N LYS A 543 23.24 16.06 -17.89
CA LYS A 543 21.99 16.27 -18.63
C LYS A 543 20.89 15.28 -18.28
N HIS A 544 21.23 14.14 -17.71
CA HIS A 544 20.31 13.02 -17.44
C HIS A 544 19.40 13.28 -16.25
N VAL A 545 18.08 13.14 -16.46
CA VAL A 545 17.08 13.12 -15.40
C VAL A 545 16.55 11.69 -15.24
N ARG A 546 16.46 11.20 -14.00
CA ARG A 546 15.96 9.85 -13.66
C ARG A 546 14.76 9.87 -12.70
N LEU A 547 14.23 8.70 -12.34
CA LEU A 547 13.11 8.63 -11.40
C LEU A 547 13.56 8.88 -9.95
N GLY A 548 12.79 9.70 -9.24
CA GLY A 548 13.14 10.20 -7.92
C GLY A 548 14.12 11.38 -7.90
N ASP A 549 14.59 11.87 -9.05
CA ASP A 549 15.20 13.21 -9.14
C ASP A 549 14.10 14.29 -9.04
N VAL A 550 14.51 15.55 -8.82
CA VAL A 550 13.62 16.73 -8.89
C VAL A 550 14.10 17.64 -10.02
N VAL A 551 13.16 18.13 -10.84
CA VAL A 551 13.40 19.19 -11.81
C VAL A 551 12.77 20.49 -11.31
N VAL A 552 13.55 21.56 -11.31
CA VAL A 552 13.16 22.92 -10.93
C VAL A 552 13.20 23.80 -12.16
N SER A 553 12.11 24.52 -12.42
CA SER A 553 12.01 25.40 -13.59
C SER A 553 13.02 26.54 -13.52
N THR A 554 13.96 26.57 -14.46
CA THR A 554 14.96 27.65 -14.59
C THR A 554 15.15 28.00 -16.07
N PRO A 555 15.39 29.27 -16.41
CA PRO A 555 15.62 29.65 -17.80
C PRO A 555 16.93 29.04 -18.30
N VAL A 556 16.88 28.44 -19.49
CA VAL A 556 18.05 27.81 -20.14
C VAL A 556 18.72 28.75 -21.14
N ASP A 557 17.97 29.72 -21.65
CA ASP A 557 18.40 30.67 -22.68
C ASP A 557 17.97 32.12 -22.34
N ARG A 558 18.15 33.03 -23.31
CA ARG A 558 17.79 34.44 -23.16
C ARG A 558 16.28 34.71 -23.20
N SER A 559 15.43 33.73 -23.48
CA SER A 559 13.97 33.92 -23.48
C SER A 559 13.40 34.13 -22.08
N GLY A 560 14.11 33.66 -21.04
CA GLY A 560 13.61 33.67 -19.66
C GLY A 560 12.53 32.61 -19.37
N SER A 561 12.17 31.78 -20.36
CA SER A 561 11.08 30.80 -20.25
C SER A 561 11.36 29.78 -19.15
N LEU A 562 10.39 29.60 -18.25
CA LEU A 562 10.39 28.61 -17.18
C LEU A 562 9.56 27.37 -17.58
N TYR A 563 8.52 27.60 -18.36
CA TYR A 563 7.54 26.61 -18.78
C TYR A 563 7.16 26.80 -20.24
N VAL A 564 7.03 25.71 -21.01
CA VAL A 564 6.69 25.75 -22.45
C VAL A 564 5.63 24.68 -22.78
N HIS A 565 4.49 25.09 -23.29
CA HIS A 565 3.39 24.21 -23.73
C HIS A 565 3.38 24.03 -25.24
N CYS A 566 3.30 22.78 -25.71
CA CYS A 566 3.04 22.45 -27.11
C CYS A 566 1.53 22.49 -27.39
N GLN A 567 1.05 23.63 -27.90
CA GLN A 567 -0.36 23.80 -28.31
C GLN A 567 -0.71 22.91 -29.51
N ARG A 568 0.19 22.80 -30.50
CA ARG A 568 -0.05 22.07 -31.75
C ARG A 568 1.25 21.59 -32.37
N ALA A 569 1.22 20.44 -33.03
CA ALA A 569 2.32 19.96 -33.86
C ALA A 569 1.84 19.74 -35.29
N GLU A 570 2.64 20.16 -36.27
CA GLU A 570 2.39 19.98 -37.70
C GLU A 570 3.52 19.15 -38.32
N ASN A 571 3.21 18.30 -39.31
CA ASN A 571 4.26 17.64 -40.09
C ASN A 571 4.94 18.68 -40.99
N ILE A 572 6.28 18.72 -40.99
CA ILE A 572 7.03 19.58 -41.91
C ILE A 572 6.92 18.97 -43.33
N PRO A 573 6.41 19.70 -44.34
CA PRO A 573 6.33 19.18 -45.71
C PRO A 573 7.70 18.71 -46.22
N ASN A 574 7.73 17.54 -46.86
CA ASN A 574 8.94 16.90 -47.40
C ASN A 574 10.04 16.58 -46.36
N SER A 575 9.70 16.50 -45.07
CA SER A 575 10.64 16.14 -43.99
C SER A 575 10.07 15.09 -43.04
N ILE A 576 10.94 14.44 -42.26
CA ILE A 576 10.58 13.41 -41.28
C ILE A 576 10.46 14.01 -39.86
N GLY A 577 10.21 15.31 -39.75
CA GLY A 577 10.15 16.07 -38.48
C GLY A 577 8.86 16.88 -38.32
N TYR A 578 8.68 17.46 -37.14
CA TYR A 578 7.51 18.26 -36.79
C TYR A 578 7.90 19.71 -36.52
N SER A 579 7.03 20.65 -36.88
CA SER A 579 7.03 22.00 -36.32
C SER A 579 6.07 22.04 -35.13
N TYR A 580 6.45 22.79 -34.09
CA TYR A 580 5.67 22.91 -32.87
C TYR A 580 5.22 24.36 -32.68
N VAL A 581 3.92 24.56 -32.49
CA VAL A 581 3.37 25.85 -32.03
C VAL A 581 3.41 25.83 -30.51
N THR A 582 4.16 26.76 -29.93
CA THR A 582 4.44 26.81 -28.49
C THR A 582 3.93 28.08 -27.83
N GLN A 583 3.43 27.94 -26.62
CA GLN A 583 3.20 29.02 -25.67
C GLN A 583 4.23 28.88 -24.54
N SER A 584 4.82 30.00 -24.09
CA SER A 584 5.91 29.99 -23.12
C SER A 584 5.67 31.05 -22.05
N TRP A 585 5.93 30.71 -20.79
CA TRP A 585 5.76 31.62 -19.66
C TRP A 585 7.10 31.83 -18.94
N ALA A 586 7.38 33.10 -18.64
CA ALA A 586 8.53 33.55 -17.88
C ALA A 586 8.05 34.30 -16.63
N SER A 587 8.87 34.32 -15.58
CA SER A 587 8.54 35.07 -14.36
C SER A 587 9.19 36.45 -14.37
N THR A 588 8.42 37.51 -14.09
CA THR A 588 8.90 38.90 -14.09
C THR A 588 9.55 39.32 -12.76
N ASN A 589 9.26 38.61 -11.68
CA ASN A 589 9.88 38.82 -10.37
C ASN A 589 10.83 37.66 -10.07
N HIS A 590 12.12 37.97 -10.00
CA HIS A 590 13.21 36.99 -9.91
C HIS A 590 13.58 36.54 -8.48
N SER A 591 12.81 36.88 -7.44
CA SER A 591 13.15 36.48 -6.05
C SER A 591 13.22 34.96 -5.87
N LEU A 592 12.27 34.22 -6.45
CA LEU A 592 12.28 32.75 -6.41
C LEU A 592 13.49 32.16 -7.16
N GLN A 593 13.86 32.73 -8.31
CA GLN A 593 15.00 32.29 -9.11
C GLN A 593 16.34 32.61 -8.42
N LYS A 594 16.44 33.75 -7.72
CA LYS A 594 17.58 34.06 -6.85
C LYS A 594 17.69 33.06 -5.69
N ALA A 595 16.59 32.72 -5.03
CA ALA A 595 16.59 31.71 -3.97
C ALA A 595 17.02 30.33 -4.50
N VAL A 596 16.59 29.95 -5.71
CA VAL A 596 17.04 28.72 -6.38
C VAL A 596 18.54 28.73 -6.64
N GLU A 597 19.10 29.82 -7.19
CA GLU A 597 20.54 29.92 -7.47
C GLU A 597 21.37 29.99 -6.18
N ASN A 598 20.87 30.66 -5.13
CA ASN A 598 21.49 30.68 -3.79
C ASN A 598 21.55 29.27 -3.17
N LEU A 599 20.45 28.51 -3.23
CA LEU A 599 20.40 27.12 -2.74
C LEU A 599 21.35 26.22 -3.52
N LYS A 600 21.34 26.33 -4.86
CA LYS A 600 22.23 25.61 -5.77
C LYS A 600 23.70 25.90 -5.46
N CYS A 601 24.10 27.17 -5.42
CA CYS A 601 25.45 27.59 -5.06
C CYS A 601 25.88 27.06 -3.68
N THR A 602 24.98 27.04 -2.70
CA THR A 602 25.27 26.52 -1.35
C THR A 602 25.58 25.03 -1.35
N VAL A 603 24.82 24.25 -2.13
CA VAL A 603 25.00 22.80 -2.29
C VAL A 603 26.23 22.44 -3.14
N GLU A 604 26.51 23.21 -4.19
CA GLU A 604 27.67 23.00 -5.07
C GLU A 604 29.00 23.35 -4.38
N ARG A 605 29.02 24.38 -3.53
CA ARG A 605 30.21 24.76 -2.73
C ARG A 605 30.51 23.77 -1.60
N ASN A 606 29.51 23.07 -1.07
CA ASN A 606 29.64 22.17 0.07
C ASN A 606 29.14 20.74 -0.25
N PRO A 607 29.79 20.02 -1.19
CA PRO A 607 29.29 18.74 -1.68
C PRO A 607 29.27 17.63 -0.62
N THR A 608 30.06 17.77 0.45
CA THR A 608 30.18 16.83 1.58
C THR A 608 29.13 17.01 2.67
N ILE A 609 28.40 18.12 2.69
CA ILE A 609 27.31 18.35 3.65
C ILE A 609 26.05 17.63 3.16
N ALA A 610 25.29 17.05 4.09
CA ALA A 610 23.96 16.49 3.84
C ALA A 610 23.08 17.51 3.09
N LYS A 611 22.26 17.06 2.13
CA LYS A 611 21.53 18.01 1.30
C LYS A 611 20.40 18.64 2.13
N PRO A 612 20.10 19.94 1.96
CA PRO A 612 19.09 20.63 2.79
C PRO A 612 17.71 19.98 2.80
N TRP A 613 17.35 19.23 1.75
CA TRP A 613 16.09 18.51 1.63
C TRP A 613 16.10 17.13 2.27
N ASP A 614 17.25 16.50 2.51
CA ASP A 614 17.34 15.13 3.03
C ASP A 614 16.59 14.96 4.38
N PRO A 615 16.73 15.87 5.38
CA PRO A 615 15.98 15.77 6.64
C PRO A 615 14.46 15.87 6.45
N TYR A 616 14.00 16.71 5.52
CA TYR A 616 12.58 16.90 5.25
C TYR A 616 11.96 15.71 4.49
N ILE A 617 12.74 14.97 3.70
CA ILE A 617 12.29 13.71 3.09
C ILE A 617 12.03 12.67 4.20
N GLU A 618 12.94 12.54 5.16
CA GLU A 618 12.80 11.60 6.27
C GLU A 618 11.62 12.01 7.19
N GLU A 619 11.56 13.27 7.62
CA GLU A 619 10.45 13.82 8.42
C GLU A 619 9.09 13.62 7.72
N GLY A 620 9.00 13.99 6.44
CA GLY A 620 7.78 13.88 5.66
C GLY A 620 7.35 12.43 5.41
N ARG A 621 8.28 11.48 5.28
CA ARG A 621 7.98 10.04 5.21
C ARG A 621 7.37 9.54 6.51
N ASP A 622 7.98 9.88 7.64
CA ASP A 622 7.54 9.43 8.96
C ASP A 622 6.16 10.03 9.31
N LEU A 623 5.90 11.30 8.94
CA LEU A 623 4.58 11.95 9.05
C LEU A 623 3.49 11.32 8.16
N LEU A 624 3.87 10.62 7.08
CA LEU A 624 2.97 10.03 6.10
C LEU A 624 2.88 8.49 6.19
N GLU A 625 3.56 7.84 7.15
CA GLU A 625 3.60 6.38 7.31
C GLU A 625 2.19 5.76 7.46
N SER A 626 1.25 6.49 8.05
CA SER A 626 -0.14 6.04 8.25
C SER A 626 -1.06 6.18 7.03
N GLU A 627 -0.63 6.86 5.97
CA GLU A 627 -1.46 7.05 4.76
C GLU A 627 -1.49 5.78 3.89
N GLU A 628 -2.54 5.59 3.07
CA GLU A 628 -2.62 4.43 2.15
C GLU A 628 -1.56 4.43 1.04
N SER A 629 -0.98 5.60 0.74
CA SER A 629 0.04 5.77 -0.30
C SER A 629 1.43 5.47 0.25
N ASP A 630 2.19 4.61 -0.43
CA ASP A 630 3.57 4.31 -0.06
C ASP A 630 4.52 5.44 -0.49
N PHE A 631 4.90 6.29 0.46
CA PHE A 631 5.86 7.39 0.29
C PHE A 631 7.32 6.94 0.37
N ASN A 632 7.62 5.65 0.59
CA ASN A 632 8.99 5.15 0.53
C ASN A 632 9.56 5.20 -0.89
N ARG A 633 10.88 5.36 -1.01
CA ARG A 633 11.56 5.28 -2.31
C ARG A 633 11.33 3.91 -2.96
N PRO A 634 10.74 3.81 -4.16
CA PRO A 634 10.64 2.55 -4.87
C PRO A 634 12.03 1.95 -5.15
N SER A 635 12.12 0.62 -5.20
CA SER A 635 13.38 -0.08 -5.50
C SER A 635 14.02 0.48 -6.78
N ILE A 636 15.34 0.74 -6.74
CA ILE A 636 16.09 1.29 -7.87
C ILE A 636 15.98 0.44 -9.14
N MET A 637 15.77 -0.87 -9.02
CA MET A 637 15.53 -1.79 -10.14
C MET A 637 14.19 -1.54 -10.89
N ARG A 638 13.30 -0.71 -10.34
CA ARG A 638 12.06 -0.23 -11.01
C ARG A 638 12.26 1.07 -11.78
N ASP A 639 13.40 1.73 -11.58
CA ASP A 639 13.89 2.70 -12.53
C ASP A 639 14.57 1.94 -13.67
N LYS A 640 14.07 2.17 -14.88
CA LYS A 640 14.48 1.46 -16.09
C LYS A 640 14.30 2.40 -17.26
N LEU A 641 15.40 2.68 -17.93
CA LEU A 641 15.46 3.54 -19.09
C LEU A 641 15.31 2.70 -20.36
N PHE A 642 14.38 3.08 -21.23
CA PHE A 642 14.15 2.45 -22.53
C PHE A 642 14.22 3.50 -23.65
N ALA A 643 14.62 3.06 -24.84
CA ALA A 643 14.43 3.84 -26.07
C ALA A 643 14.08 2.94 -27.25
N THR A 644 13.24 3.44 -28.14
CA THR A 644 12.88 2.76 -29.40
C THR A 644 13.87 3.14 -30.50
N GLN A 645 14.54 2.14 -31.08
CA GLN A 645 15.43 2.32 -32.23
C GLN A 645 14.64 2.59 -33.53
N PRO A 646 15.26 3.15 -34.58
CA PRO A 646 14.58 3.43 -35.86
C PRO A 646 13.94 2.20 -36.55
N ASN A 647 14.40 0.99 -36.22
CA ASN A 647 13.84 -0.29 -36.69
C ASN A 647 12.66 -0.79 -35.85
N GLY A 648 12.19 -0.03 -34.85
CA GLY A 648 11.11 -0.41 -33.92
C GLY A 648 11.55 -1.24 -32.71
N THR A 649 12.84 -1.59 -32.58
CA THR A 649 13.35 -2.39 -31.45
C THR A 649 13.45 -1.53 -30.19
N VAL A 650 12.79 -1.96 -29.11
CA VAL A 650 12.94 -1.32 -27.79
C VAL A 650 14.17 -1.88 -27.08
N VAL A 651 15.10 -0.99 -26.70
CA VAL A 651 16.34 -1.34 -26.00
C VAL A 651 16.34 -0.72 -24.60
N GLN A 652 16.70 -1.50 -23.59
CA GLN A 652 16.95 -1.00 -22.23
C GLN A 652 18.38 -0.47 -22.14
N TYR A 653 18.55 0.72 -21.55
CA TYR A 653 19.85 1.35 -21.32
C TYR A 653 20.16 1.38 -19.82
N GLU A 654 21.45 1.38 -19.47
CA GLU A 654 21.88 1.78 -18.12
C GLU A 654 21.79 3.31 -17.96
N HIS A 655 21.64 3.76 -16.73
CA HIS A 655 21.74 5.18 -16.41
C HIS A 655 23.21 5.63 -16.50
N PRO A 656 23.52 6.78 -17.12
CA PRO A 656 24.88 7.28 -17.14
C PRO A 656 25.34 7.58 -15.72
N LYS A 657 26.59 7.21 -15.40
CA LYS A 657 27.19 7.43 -14.08
C LYS A 657 27.99 8.74 -14.09
N PRO A 658 28.04 9.49 -12.98
CA PRO A 658 28.88 10.67 -12.90
C PRO A 658 30.35 10.32 -13.09
N SER A 659 31.10 11.23 -13.72
CA SER A 659 32.55 11.10 -13.94
C SER A 659 33.24 12.36 -13.42
N GLY A 660 34.31 12.20 -12.63
CA GLY A 660 35.10 13.29 -12.06
C GLY A 660 35.14 13.32 -10.53
N SER A 661 36.11 14.05 -9.98
CA SER A 661 36.38 14.14 -8.52
C SER A 661 35.24 14.77 -7.72
N HIS A 662 34.44 15.65 -8.31
CA HIS A 662 33.29 16.30 -7.66
C HIS A 662 32.16 15.33 -7.26
N TYR A 663 32.19 14.08 -7.73
CA TYR A 663 31.15 13.07 -7.51
C TYR A 663 31.62 11.85 -6.69
N GLN A 664 32.74 11.96 -5.94
CA GLN A 664 33.28 10.87 -5.12
C GLN A 664 32.30 10.33 -4.05
N SER A 665 31.28 11.11 -3.66
CA SER A 665 30.23 10.72 -2.70
C SER A 665 28.90 10.30 -3.33
N TYR A 666 28.80 10.21 -4.66
CA TYR A 666 27.55 9.87 -5.34
C TYR A 666 27.07 8.47 -4.96
N THR A 667 25.91 8.40 -4.31
CA THR A 667 25.25 7.13 -3.96
C THR A 667 24.12 6.84 -4.95
N GLU A 668 24.08 5.61 -5.46
CA GLU A 668 23.01 5.21 -6.39
C GLU A 668 21.64 5.29 -5.70
N GLY A 669 20.68 5.94 -6.36
CA GLY A 669 19.36 6.21 -5.80
C GLY A 669 19.21 7.51 -5.00
N GLN A 670 20.31 8.23 -4.67
CA GLN A 670 20.23 9.56 -4.06
C GLN A 670 19.46 10.55 -4.96
N VAL A 671 18.67 11.43 -4.34
CA VAL A 671 17.95 12.51 -5.02
C VAL A 671 18.93 13.49 -5.66
N THR A 672 18.76 13.77 -6.95
CA THR A 672 19.50 14.84 -7.64
C THR A 672 18.53 15.94 -8.04
N ILE A 673 18.90 17.20 -7.78
CA ILE A 673 18.17 18.37 -8.29
C ILE A 673 18.71 18.73 -9.67
N ARG A 674 17.81 18.97 -10.61
CA ARG A 674 18.09 19.30 -12.00
C ARG A 674 17.39 20.61 -12.34
N TYR A 675 18.04 21.43 -13.16
CA TYR A 675 17.60 22.77 -13.51
C TYR A 675 17.36 22.85 -15.00
N GLY A 676 16.20 23.35 -15.43
CA GLY A 676 15.88 23.59 -16.83
C GLY A 676 14.39 23.89 -17.07
N VAL A 677 14.00 23.98 -18.34
CA VAL A 677 12.62 24.29 -18.72
C VAL A 677 11.70 23.08 -18.47
N ILE A 678 10.46 23.34 -18.05
CA ILE A 678 9.42 22.31 -17.91
C ILE A 678 8.44 22.39 -19.09
N GLY A 679 8.11 21.24 -19.69
CA GLY A 679 7.28 21.16 -20.88
C GLY A 679 5.91 20.53 -20.63
N SER A 680 4.90 20.83 -21.46
CA SER A 680 3.67 20.02 -21.50
C SER A 680 3.04 19.94 -22.89
N GLY A 681 2.01 19.08 -23.00
CA GLY A 681 1.17 18.92 -24.18
C GLY A 681 1.03 17.45 -24.57
N LYS A 682 -0.20 16.92 -24.53
CA LYS A 682 -0.47 15.48 -24.81
C LYS A 682 0.15 14.96 -26.10
N MET A 683 0.18 15.75 -27.18
CA MET A 683 0.74 15.33 -28.47
C MET A 683 2.23 14.97 -28.36
N VAL A 684 3.01 15.79 -27.63
CA VAL A 684 4.44 15.52 -27.43
C VAL A 684 4.67 14.49 -26.33
N THR A 685 3.90 14.45 -25.25
CA THR A 685 4.14 13.47 -24.18
C THR A 685 3.78 12.04 -24.61
N GLN A 686 2.73 11.84 -25.41
CA GLN A 686 2.26 10.52 -25.84
C GLN A 686 3.10 9.86 -26.95
N ASN A 687 3.92 10.62 -27.69
CA ASN A 687 4.75 10.11 -28.79
C ASN A 687 6.25 10.25 -28.45
N GLU A 688 6.97 9.14 -28.30
CA GLU A 688 8.40 9.13 -27.90
C GLU A 688 9.29 9.99 -28.81
N LYS A 689 9.07 9.94 -30.12
CA LYS A 689 9.86 10.72 -31.09
C LYS A 689 9.60 12.22 -30.91
N MET A 690 8.33 12.61 -30.82
CA MET A 690 7.95 14.01 -30.60
C MET A 690 8.40 14.51 -29.22
N ARG A 691 8.30 13.69 -28.18
CA ARG A 691 8.79 14.00 -26.83
C ARG A 691 10.28 14.33 -26.85
N LYS A 692 11.08 13.49 -27.53
CA LYS A 692 12.52 13.68 -27.69
C LYS A 692 12.84 14.96 -28.49
N ASP A 693 12.24 15.11 -29.66
CA ASP A 693 12.44 16.25 -30.57
C ASP A 693 12.09 17.59 -29.88
N PHE A 694 10.87 17.68 -29.34
CA PHE A 694 10.40 18.84 -28.57
C PHE A 694 11.29 19.16 -27.36
N SER A 695 11.77 18.14 -26.64
CA SER A 695 12.66 18.34 -25.49
C SER A 695 14.03 18.89 -25.87
N GLN A 696 14.55 18.52 -27.05
CA GLN A 696 15.83 19.01 -27.56
C GLN A 696 15.70 20.44 -28.07
N LEU A 697 14.63 20.75 -28.81
CA LEU A 697 14.38 22.09 -29.36
C LEU A 697 14.17 23.16 -28.27
N ASN A 698 13.47 22.82 -27.18
CA ASN A 698 13.07 23.78 -26.14
C ASN A 698 13.85 23.63 -24.82
N GLY A 699 14.90 22.80 -24.77
CA GLY A 699 15.72 22.60 -23.57
C GLY A 699 14.99 21.96 -22.38
N ILE A 700 13.94 21.18 -22.63
CA ILE A 700 13.06 20.61 -21.60
C ILE A 700 13.80 19.57 -20.75
N LYS A 701 13.62 19.64 -19.43
CA LYS A 701 14.15 18.68 -18.45
C LYS A 701 13.10 17.80 -17.78
N ALA A 702 11.87 18.30 -17.66
CA ALA A 702 10.72 17.52 -17.22
C ALA A 702 9.50 17.83 -18.09
N PHE A 703 8.65 16.85 -18.29
CA PHE A 703 7.30 17.03 -18.77
C PHE A 703 6.30 17.02 -17.62
N ASP A 704 5.19 17.72 -17.80
CA ASP A 704 4.15 17.97 -16.80
C ASP A 704 2.76 17.71 -17.40
N SER A 705 1.79 17.35 -16.57
CA SER A 705 0.45 16.94 -16.99
C SER A 705 -0.51 18.13 -17.24
N GLU A 706 0.00 19.20 -17.86
CA GLU A 706 -0.68 20.45 -18.27
C GLU A 706 -1.06 21.41 -17.11
N PHE A 707 -0.35 22.55 -17.05
CA PHE A 707 -0.60 23.70 -16.16
C PHE A 707 -0.69 25.04 -16.92
N ASP A 708 -0.77 25.02 -18.25
CA ASP A 708 -0.92 26.17 -19.14
C ASP A 708 -2.08 27.09 -18.70
N ALA A 709 -3.27 26.54 -18.51
CA ALA A 709 -4.44 27.27 -17.99
C ALA A 709 -4.23 27.93 -16.60
N VAL A 710 -3.39 27.30 -15.75
CA VAL A 710 -3.00 27.88 -14.44
C VAL A 710 -2.05 29.06 -14.65
N LEU A 711 -1.08 28.94 -15.55
CA LEU A 711 -0.12 30.00 -15.85
C LEU A 711 -0.77 31.21 -16.52
N ASP A 712 -1.72 30.99 -17.44
CA ASP A 712 -2.52 32.05 -18.06
C ASP A 712 -3.37 32.80 -17.01
N SER A 713 -3.90 32.10 -16.01
CA SER A 713 -4.60 32.72 -14.87
C SER A 713 -3.65 33.59 -14.02
N LEU A 714 -2.40 33.16 -13.82
CA LEU A 714 -1.40 33.94 -13.09
C LEU A 714 -1.00 35.20 -13.86
N GLU A 715 -0.74 35.08 -15.17
CA GLU A 715 -0.38 36.22 -16.02
C GLU A 715 -1.53 37.25 -16.10
N GLY A 716 -2.76 36.79 -16.30
CA GLY A 716 -3.96 37.64 -16.27
C GLY A 716 -4.20 38.35 -14.93
N SER A 717 -3.81 37.73 -13.82
CA SER A 717 -3.89 38.33 -12.47
C SER A 717 -2.81 39.38 -12.17
N ARG A 718 -1.83 39.56 -13.07
CA ARG A 718 -0.57 40.33 -12.87
C ARG A 718 0.35 39.79 -11.78
N ASN A 719 0.06 38.64 -11.19
CA ASN A 719 0.91 37.97 -10.22
C ASN A 719 1.91 37.04 -10.91
N CYS A 720 2.91 37.64 -11.56
CA CYS A 720 3.85 36.92 -12.43
C CYS A 720 5.11 36.40 -11.71
N SER A 721 5.07 36.21 -10.38
CA SER A 721 6.14 35.53 -9.64
C SER A 721 5.79 34.06 -9.41
N PHE A 722 6.38 33.16 -10.20
CA PHE A 722 6.11 31.74 -10.08
C PHE A 722 7.35 30.86 -10.25
N LEU A 723 7.24 29.64 -9.74
CA LEU A 723 8.23 28.57 -9.88
C LEU A 723 7.53 27.21 -9.99
N VAL A 724 8.06 26.31 -10.81
CA VAL A 724 7.53 24.95 -10.98
C VAL A 724 8.57 23.94 -10.50
N ILE A 725 8.17 23.04 -9.59
CA ILE A 725 9.02 22.03 -8.95
C ILE A 725 8.36 20.67 -9.15
N ARG A 726 9.02 19.77 -9.89
CA ARG A 726 8.49 18.44 -10.21
C ARG A 726 9.42 17.33 -9.75
N GLY A 727 8.88 16.38 -8.99
CA GLY A 727 9.55 15.12 -8.68
C GLY A 727 9.29 14.09 -9.78
N MET A 728 10.30 13.34 -10.18
CA MET A 728 10.21 12.52 -11.38
C MET A 728 9.59 11.15 -11.09
N ALA A 729 8.39 10.91 -11.62
CA ALA A 729 7.63 9.66 -11.41
C ALA A 729 7.72 8.69 -12.60
N ASP A 730 7.81 9.18 -13.84
CA ASP A 730 8.00 8.37 -15.04
C ASP A 730 8.85 9.08 -16.13
N TYR A 731 8.74 8.64 -17.39
CA TYR A 731 9.45 9.18 -18.56
C TYR A 731 8.50 9.76 -19.62
N ILE A 732 7.30 10.18 -19.19
CA ILE A 732 6.20 10.65 -20.04
C ILE A 732 5.79 12.06 -19.60
N ASP A 733 5.11 12.19 -18.46
CA ASP A 733 4.54 13.42 -17.91
C ASP A 733 4.18 13.32 -16.40
N GLY A 734 4.54 12.21 -15.75
CA GLY A 734 4.22 11.92 -14.34
C GLY A 734 2.94 11.10 -14.13
N THR A 735 2.14 10.82 -15.16
CA THR A 735 0.86 10.09 -15.03
C THR A 735 0.95 8.56 -15.21
N GLY A 736 2.05 8.05 -15.76
CA GLY A 736 2.21 6.65 -16.20
C GLY A 736 2.65 5.66 -15.12
N LYS A 737 3.54 6.03 -14.18
CA LYS A 737 4.02 5.14 -13.11
C LYS A 737 3.47 5.54 -11.72
N LYS A 738 2.21 5.20 -11.44
CA LYS A 738 1.54 5.51 -10.15
C LYS A 738 2.33 5.15 -8.89
N GLY A 739 3.03 4.01 -8.89
CA GLY A 739 3.85 3.57 -7.74
C GLY A 739 5.09 4.42 -7.44
N TRP A 740 5.44 5.39 -8.29
CA TRP A 740 6.49 6.38 -8.02
C TRP A 740 5.93 7.75 -7.58
N GLN A 741 4.65 8.02 -7.81
CA GLN A 741 4.06 9.34 -7.59
C GLN A 741 4.14 9.83 -6.13
N PRO A 742 3.89 9.02 -5.08
CA PRO A 742 3.96 9.51 -3.70
C PRO A 742 5.39 9.93 -3.31
N TYR A 743 6.39 9.06 -3.51
CA TYR A 743 7.78 9.40 -3.25
C TYR A 743 8.26 10.61 -4.06
N ALA A 744 7.96 10.65 -5.37
CA ALA A 744 8.32 11.77 -6.22
C ALA A 744 7.74 13.11 -5.69
N ALA A 745 6.47 13.10 -5.28
CA ALA A 745 5.82 14.26 -4.68
C ALA A 745 6.46 14.69 -3.35
N LEU A 746 6.78 13.73 -2.46
CA LEU A 746 7.46 13.98 -1.19
C LEU A 746 8.81 14.68 -1.40
N VAL A 747 9.63 14.18 -2.31
CA VAL A 747 10.95 14.77 -2.60
C VAL A 747 10.84 16.18 -3.19
N ALA A 748 9.86 16.42 -4.08
CA ALA A 748 9.58 17.75 -4.61
C ALA A 748 9.14 18.74 -3.50
N ALA A 749 8.29 18.28 -2.58
CA ALA A 749 7.85 19.08 -1.43
C ALA A 749 8.99 19.35 -0.44
N ALA A 750 9.88 18.40 -0.19
CA ALA A 750 11.07 18.58 0.65
C ALA A 750 12.07 19.60 0.05
N TYR A 751 12.26 19.58 -1.27
CA TYR A 751 13.03 20.63 -1.96
C TYR A 751 12.35 22.01 -1.83
N MET A 752 11.02 22.08 -1.98
CA MET A 752 10.27 23.32 -1.72
C MET A 752 10.45 23.83 -0.28
N LYS A 753 10.35 22.96 0.74
CA LYS A 753 10.57 23.34 2.15
C LYS A 753 11.97 23.93 2.33
N SER A 754 12.98 23.33 1.71
CA SER A 754 14.37 23.81 1.69
C SER A 754 14.53 25.18 1.03
N LEU A 755 13.89 25.37 -0.13
CA LEU A 755 13.95 26.61 -0.90
C LEU A 755 13.33 27.79 -0.13
N LEU A 756 12.19 27.57 0.53
CA LEU A 756 11.51 28.62 1.29
C LEU A 756 12.30 29.06 2.54
N HIS A 757 13.15 28.20 3.10
CA HIS A 757 14.06 28.61 4.19
C HIS A 757 15.19 29.55 3.73
N VAL A 758 15.52 29.59 2.43
CA VAL A 758 16.54 30.50 1.87
C VAL A 758 15.95 31.64 1.03
N LEU A 759 14.63 31.74 0.95
CA LEU A 759 13.92 32.86 0.33
C LEU A 759 13.95 34.05 1.30
N GLU A 760 14.55 35.17 0.86
CA GLU A 760 14.69 36.43 1.61
C GLU A 760 13.37 37.18 1.82
#